data_AF-A0AAE0RZJ5-F1
#
_entry.id   AF-A0AAE0RZJ5-F1
#
_cell.length_a   1.000
_cell.length_b   1.000
_cell.length_c   1.000
_cell.angle_alpha   90.00
_cell.angle_beta   90.00
_cell.angle_gamma   90.00
#
_symmetry.space_group_name_H-M   'P 1'
#
loop_
_entity.id
_entity.type
_entity.pdbx_description
1 polymer ?
#
loop_
_entity_poly.entity_id
_entity_poly.type
_entity_poly.pdbx_seq_one_letter_code
_entity_poly.pdbx_strand_id
1 'polypeptide(L)'
;MREWLSDAPMNTSPYTKIDHADFSVRCLFEIGDEQIIILLGKSKHNKDYAKEFIMLALQQLKYFWHYKYIIEQTVRQTIEKQAREEEMRIASETQRALLPPVKTFEGVDLFAYMIPSKEVGGDYFEMLPLNSTQLFIAIADVCGKGISAAMLMANLQASLRVLLLNEVLPISLSLMVQKLNMVLYHSLTRDRFITMSCAIINTIERTIASVNAGHSAPFLITKNNQVKRLSKGGTVLGAFLNLTYEVQYLNYSEGDLLFFYTDGVTEMRNEANEEFGEERLLSLLTTNKRESTSEQIVITIQHNFSDEQRQIAQVTRDFVQKEILENVDRIEKQEHGLVPSIIEKAGALGLIGITVPDSLGGLGLSVKDSLLVADIFGMAGSFSTTYGVQSGIGILPILYYGTEEQKQKYIPQLVTGEKKACYCLTEPNAGSDANAGKSKAHLSDDGQHYILNGQKIWISNSGFADLFIVFAKIDDDKNLSAFIVEKTYGGIELGAEEKKLGIHGSSTRQVFFKNCPVPISNILSTRGNGFKIAVNVLNIGRLKLGAGILGGARWVLNQAFQYATTRKQFDQTLFSFGAIKEKIANMASRIYATESISYRVGNEIDTKMLQDKHKTDQFGETYLKSIEEFAIESSIAKVYGSESLDFITDEAVQIFGGMGYSAELPIERSYRDARISRIYEGTNEINRMLMISMLFKRAVKGNLDFTTHAQAVAKELTAVQNPRPVNADVFGEEKDILSGLKKTFLLIGGKVAQLYQASLEKEQEILLRLADILIEIYVAESAILRAERLLQIQASRSAYGVKLAKLCLFEAIGKIDLASKEIVLSLPKNDEQKIILLGLKRFIRLYNFNIRDLRREIANKYEPTLFPFLN
;
A
#
# COMPACT_ATOMS: atom_id res chain seq x y z
N MET A 1 -33.93 -42.37 35.74
CA MET A 1 -34.67 -41.26 35.10
C MET A 1 -34.94 -40.12 36.08
N ARG A 2 -35.65 -40.32 37.20
CA ARG A 2 -35.82 -39.26 38.23
C ARG A 2 -34.50 -38.74 38.83
N GLU A 3 -33.55 -39.63 39.16
CA GLU A 3 -32.19 -39.25 39.60
C GLU A 3 -31.32 -38.62 38.51
N TRP A 4 -31.72 -38.70 37.23
CA TRP A 4 -30.98 -38.11 36.11
C TRP A 4 -31.55 -36.74 35.71
N LEU A 5 -32.84 -36.50 36.01
CA LEU A 5 -33.52 -35.22 35.80
C LEU A 5 -33.28 -34.21 36.93
N SER A 6 -32.73 -34.65 38.08
CA SER A 6 -32.38 -33.78 39.21
C SER A 6 -31.10 -32.96 39.00
N ASP A 7 -30.27 -33.33 38.02
CA ASP A 7 -29.02 -32.63 37.69
C ASP A 7 -29.17 -31.61 36.54
N ALA A 8 -30.38 -31.42 36.02
CA ALA A 8 -30.67 -30.39 35.02
C ALA A 8 -31.08 -29.07 35.70
N PRO A 9 -30.59 -27.90 35.24
CA PRO A 9 -30.98 -26.61 35.80
C PRO A 9 -32.50 -26.45 35.76
N MET A 10 -33.10 -26.21 36.92
CA MET A 10 -34.54 -26.16 37.16
C MET A 10 -35.30 -25.25 36.18
N ASN A 11 -36.30 -25.81 35.49
CA ASN A 11 -37.68 -25.30 35.46
C ASN A 11 -38.60 -26.23 34.67
N THR A 12 -38.91 -27.43 35.18
CA THR A 12 -40.10 -28.18 34.73
C THR A 12 -40.63 -29.06 35.86
N SER A 13 -41.88 -28.86 36.24
CA SER A 13 -42.60 -29.68 37.21
C SER A 13 -43.11 -30.97 36.56
N PRO A 14 -42.81 -32.17 37.08
CA PRO A 14 -43.35 -33.41 36.51
C PRO A 14 -44.65 -33.79 37.21
N TYR A 15 -45.79 -33.57 36.54
CA TYR A 15 -47.02 -34.33 36.82
C TYR A 15 -46.90 -35.70 36.16
N THR A 16 -46.84 -36.78 36.95
CA THR A 16 -46.94 -38.15 36.44
C THR A 16 -48.09 -38.85 37.15
N LYS A 17 -49.18 -39.13 36.42
CA LYS A 17 -50.25 -40.06 36.83
C LYS A 17 -50.01 -41.35 36.05
N ILE A 18 -49.69 -42.43 36.76
CA ILE A 18 -49.49 -43.77 36.18
C ILE A 18 -50.77 -44.55 36.44
N ASP A 19 -51.44 -45.00 35.38
CA ASP A 19 -52.54 -45.95 35.48
C ASP A 19 -52.09 -47.30 34.88
N HIS A 20 -52.38 -48.39 35.59
CA HIS A 20 -51.87 -49.73 35.31
C HIS A 20 -52.92 -50.57 34.58
N ALA A 21 -52.98 -50.45 33.26
CA ALA A 21 -53.49 -51.49 32.36
C ALA A 21 -53.06 -51.18 30.93
N ASP A 22 -52.35 -52.13 30.30
CA ASP A 22 -51.67 -52.00 29.00
C ASP A 22 -50.56 -50.93 28.90
N PHE A 23 -49.32 -51.40 28.76
CA PHE A 23 -48.12 -50.56 28.68
C PHE A 23 -48.13 -49.65 27.43
N SER A 24 -48.73 -48.47 27.55
CA SER A 24 -48.35 -47.27 26.81
C SER A 24 -47.83 -46.23 27.81
N VAL A 25 -46.50 -46.07 27.89
CA VAL A 25 -45.92 -44.96 28.66
C VAL A 25 -46.01 -43.71 27.79
N ARG A 26 -46.94 -42.81 28.11
CA ARG A 26 -46.96 -41.44 27.57
C ARG A 26 -46.17 -40.56 28.53
N CYS A 27 -45.06 -40.00 28.06
CA CYS A 27 -44.37 -38.92 28.77
C CYS A 27 -44.45 -37.67 27.88
N LEU A 28 -45.13 -36.65 28.38
CA LEU A 28 -45.24 -35.34 27.73
C LEU A 28 -44.19 -34.44 28.37
N PHE A 29 -43.33 -33.80 27.57
CA PHE A 29 -42.52 -32.68 28.03
C PHE A 29 -42.78 -31.51 27.09
N GLU A 30 -43.08 -30.36 27.69
CA GLU A 30 -43.42 -29.12 26.99
C GLU A 30 -42.18 -28.22 27.03
N ILE A 31 -41.57 -27.94 25.87
CA ILE A 31 -40.41 -27.04 25.77
C ILE A 31 -40.48 -26.25 24.45
N GLY A 32 -41.04 -25.03 24.50
CA GLY A 32 -41.02 -24.05 23.39
C GLY A 32 -41.97 -24.30 22.21
N ASP A 33 -41.83 -23.48 21.15
CA ASP A 33 -42.78 -23.35 20.02
C ASP A 33 -42.67 -24.43 18.92
N GLU A 34 -41.82 -25.44 19.06
CA GLU A 34 -41.69 -26.54 18.07
C GLU A 34 -42.26 -27.86 18.61
N GLN A 35 -43.26 -28.43 17.90
CA GLN A 35 -43.89 -29.68 18.28
C GLN A 35 -43.17 -30.89 17.66
N ILE A 36 -42.58 -31.75 18.49
CA ILE A 36 -42.07 -33.07 18.06
C ILE A 36 -43.02 -34.16 18.55
N ILE A 37 -43.55 -34.96 17.63
CA ILE A 37 -44.40 -36.12 17.92
C ILE A 37 -43.58 -37.40 17.62
N ILE A 38 -43.40 -38.26 18.63
CA ILE A 38 -42.85 -39.61 18.43
C ILE A 38 -43.93 -40.63 18.79
N LEU A 39 -44.37 -41.42 17.80
CA LEU A 39 -45.29 -42.55 17.97
C LEU A 39 -44.51 -43.86 17.90
N LEU A 40 -44.71 -44.75 18.88
CA LEU A 40 -44.11 -46.09 18.89
C LEU A 40 -45.20 -47.16 19.06
N GLY A 41 -45.21 -48.14 18.14
CA GLY A 41 -46.00 -49.36 18.22
C GLY A 41 -45.16 -50.56 18.68
N LYS A 42 -45.83 -51.63 19.15
CA LYS A 42 -45.21 -52.87 19.67
C LYS A 42 -44.21 -53.48 18.67
N SER A 43 -42.92 -53.53 19.04
CA SER A 43 -41.99 -54.53 18.48
C SER A 43 -42.12 -55.83 19.28
N LYS A 44 -42.38 -56.94 18.59
CA LYS A 44 -42.50 -58.28 19.19
C LYS A 44 -41.16 -58.95 19.45
N HIS A 45 -40.03 -58.36 19.03
CA HIS A 45 -38.71 -58.94 19.26
C HIS A 45 -37.68 -57.88 19.65
N ASN A 46 -37.02 -58.15 20.77
CA ASN A 46 -35.83 -57.50 21.32
C ASN A 46 -36.06 -56.20 22.15
N LYS A 47 -36.26 -56.37 23.47
CA LYS A 47 -36.40 -55.27 24.44
C LYS A 47 -35.10 -54.47 24.64
N ASP A 48 -33.94 -55.08 24.40
CA ASP A 48 -32.64 -54.45 24.66
C ASP A 48 -32.28 -53.40 23.60
N TYR A 49 -32.68 -53.63 22.34
CA TYR A 49 -32.41 -52.70 21.23
C TYR A 49 -33.18 -51.38 21.35
N ALA A 50 -34.44 -51.44 21.80
CA ALA A 50 -35.24 -50.23 22.03
C ALA A 50 -34.66 -49.38 23.17
N LYS A 51 -34.10 -50.02 24.20
CA LYS A 51 -33.46 -49.35 25.32
C LYS A 51 -32.15 -48.68 24.90
N GLU A 52 -31.30 -49.37 24.14
CA GLU A 52 -30.06 -48.80 23.61
C GLU A 52 -30.32 -47.64 22.66
N PHE A 53 -31.31 -47.75 21.76
CA PHE A 53 -31.68 -46.67 20.84
C PHE A 53 -32.20 -45.43 21.59
N ILE A 54 -33.04 -45.62 22.62
CA ILE A 54 -33.51 -44.51 23.46
C ILE A 54 -32.34 -43.86 24.22
N MET A 55 -31.41 -44.65 24.74
CA MET A 55 -30.22 -44.13 25.43
C MET A 55 -29.34 -43.32 24.47
N LEU A 56 -29.13 -43.80 23.25
CA LEU A 56 -28.37 -43.10 22.21
C LEU A 56 -29.06 -41.79 21.80
N ALA A 57 -30.39 -41.80 21.62
CA ALA A 57 -31.16 -40.61 21.27
C ALA A 57 -31.14 -39.56 22.39
N LEU A 58 -31.28 -39.98 23.65
CA LEU A 58 -31.17 -39.09 24.82
C LEU A 58 -29.77 -38.52 24.96
N GLN A 59 -28.73 -39.31 24.65
CA GLN A 59 -27.34 -38.86 24.68
C GLN A 59 -27.05 -37.84 23.57
N GLN A 60 -27.55 -38.08 22.35
CA GLN A 60 -27.48 -37.14 21.22
C GLN A 60 -28.19 -35.81 21.54
N LEU A 61 -29.39 -35.87 22.13
CA LEU A 61 -30.12 -34.68 22.58
C LEU A 61 -29.36 -33.90 23.66
N LYS A 62 -28.72 -34.60 24.60
CA LYS A 62 -27.88 -33.96 25.63
C LYS A 62 -26.69 -33.21 25.00
N TYR A 63 -26.03 -33.80 24.00
CA TYR A 63 -24.96 -33.12 23.28
C TYR A 63 -25.49 -31.90 22.51
N PHE A 64 -26.61 -32.04 21.79
CA PHE A 64 -27.21 -30.95 21.04
C PHE A 64 -27.53 -29.73 21.93
N TRP A 65 -28.12 -29.96 23.11
CA TRP A 65 -28.42 -28.88 24.05
C TRP A 65 -27.17 -28.26 24.69
N HIS A 66 -26.16 -29.07 25.00
CA HIS A 66 -24.88 -28.57 25.50
C HIS A 66 -24.19 -27.67 24.45
N TYR A 67 -24.21 -28.08 23.18
CA TYR A 67 -23.69 -27.26 22.08
C TYR A 67 -24.51 -25.99 21.86
N LYS A 68 -25.85 -26.07 21.87
CA LYS A 68 -26.72 -24.90 21.75
C LYS A 68 -26.45 -23.88 22.86
N TYR A 69 -26.33 -24.33 24.10
CA TYR A 69 -26.00 -23.46 25.23
C TYR A 69 -24.62 -22.80 25.09
N ILE A 70 -23.60 -23.55 24.66
CA ILE A 70 -22.27 -23.00 24.39
C ILE A 70 -22.33 -21.97 23.26
N ILE A 71 -23.07 -22.24 22.18
CA ILE A 71 -23.26 -21.31 21.06
C ILE A 71 -23.96 -20.03 21.52
N GLU A 72 -25.05 -20.13 22.28
CA GLU A 72 -25.79 -18.96 22.80
C GLU A 72 -24.93 -18.10 23.73
N GLN A 73 -24.13 -18.72 24.62
CA GLN A 73 -23.19 -17.99 25.47
C GLN A 73 -22.08 -17.33 24.66
N THR A 74 -21.55 -18.02 23.66
CA THR A 74 -20.49 -17.49 22.77
C THR A 74 -21.01 -16.32 21.94
N VAL A 75 -22.23 -16.42 21.40
CA VAL A 75 -22.89 -15.33 20.66
C VAL A 75 -23.13 -14.13 21.56
N ARG A 76 -23.61 -14.33 22.79
CA ARG A 76 -23.83 -13.23 23.74
C ARG A 76 -22.53 -12.52 24.14
N GLN A 77 -21.48 -13.28 24.42
CA GLN A 77 -20.14 -12.73 24.68
C GLN A 77 -19.58 -11.99 23.46
N THR A 78 -19.86 -12.47 22.25
CA THR A 78 -19.45 -11.82 21.00
C THR A 78 -20.18 -10.49 20.80
N ILE A 79 -21.49 -10.43 21.05
CA ILE A 79 -22.28 -9.20 20.96
C ILE A 79 -21.84 -8.16 22.00
N GLU A 80 -21.62 -8.57 23.25
CA GLU A 80 -21.13 -7.67 24.31
C GLU A 80 -19.68 -7.19 24.07
N LYS A 81 -18.86 -8.02 23.41
CA LYS A 81 -17.52 -7.64 22.97
C LYS A 81 -17.60 -6.65 21.81
N GLN A 82 -18.44 -6.90 20.80
CA GLN A 82 -18.67 -6.00 19.67
C GLN A 82 -19.22 -4.64 20.11
N ALA A 83 -20.14 -4.59 21.08
CA ALA A 83 -20.66 -3.33 21.61
C ALA A 83 -19.58 -2.50 22.32
N ARG A 84 -18.73 -3.15 23.12
CA ARG A 84 -17.58 -2.48 23.77
C ARG A 84 -16.52 -2.01 22.77
N GLU A 85 -16.26 -2.82 21.74
CA GLU A 85 -15.36 -2.45 20.64
C GLU A 85 -15.90 -1.25 19.86
N GLU A 86 -17.21 -1.20 19.61
CA GLU A 86 -17.85 -0.07 18.91
C GLU A 86 -17.83 1.23 19.73
N GLU A 87 -18.12 1.18 21.03
CA GLU A 87 -18.01 2.35 21.91
C GLU A 87 -16.56 2.87 21.98
N MET A 88 -15.58 1.98 22.04
CA MET A 88 -14.16 2.34 22.03
C MET A 88 -13.72 2.88 20.66
N ARG A 89 -14.25 2.34 19.55
CA ARG A 89 -14.03 2.85 18.19
C ARG A 89 -14.52 4.28 18.07
N ILE A 90 -15.73 4.58 18.53
CA ILE A 90 -16.31 5.94 18.50
C ILE A 90 -15.44 6.90 19.33
N ALA A 91 -14.98 6.48 20.51
CA ALA A 91 -14.09 7.29 21.35
C ALA A 91 -12.73 7.55 20.68
N SER A 92 -12.18 6.56 19.98
CA SER A 92 -10.94 6.67 19.20
C SER A 92 -11.09 7.64 18.03
N GLU A 93 -12.19 7.54 17.28
CA GLU A 93 -12.50 8.43 16.17
C GLU A 93 -12.67 9.88 16.63
N THR A 94 -13.40 10.07 17.73
CA THR A 94 -13.57 11.38 18.35
C THR A 94 -12.23 11.97 18.80
N GLN A 95 -11.37 11.18 19.44
CA GLN A 95 -10.04 11.61 19.86
C GLN A 95 -9.15 12.00 18.66
N ARG A 96 -9.15 11.21 17.59
CA ARG A 96 -8.39 11.53 16.37
C ARG A 96 -8.87 12.82 15.72
N ALA A 97 -10.18 13.08 15.75
CA ALA A 97 -10.75 14.34 15.24
C ALA A 97 -10.33 15.58 16.07
N LEU A 98 -9.93 15.39 17.32
CA LEU A 98 -9.41 16.47 18.18
C LEU A 98 -7.93 16.80 17.91
N LEU A 99 -7.17 15.92 17.24
CA LEU A 99 -5.76 16.21 16.95
C LEU A 99 -5.63 17.30 15.88
N PRO A 100 -4.88 18.38 16.13
CA PRO A 100 -4.75 19.47 15.19
C PRO A 100 -3.89 19.06 13.99
N PRO A 101 -4.23 19.52 12.77
CA PRO A 101 -3.38 19.27 11.61
C PRO A 101 -2.05 20.03 11.74
N VAL A 102 -0.96 19.40 11.29
CA VAL A 102 0.34 20.08 11.18
C VAL A 102 0.23 21.19 10.12
N LYS A 103 0.48 22.43 10.51
CA LYS A 103 0.45 23.59 9.61
C LYS A 103 1.87 23.99 9.23
N THR A 104 2.03 24.56 8.04
CA THR A 104 3.26 25.25 7.66
C THR A 104 3.34 26.60 8.35
N PHE A 105 4.51 26.99 8.84
CA PHE A 105 4.74 28.31 9.42
C PHE A 105 6.03 28.90 8.87
N GLU A 106 6.00 30.15 8.41
CA GLU A 106 7.14 30.75 7.74
C GLU A 106 8.35 30.89 8.68
N GLY A 107 9.51 30.36 8.25
CA GLY A 107 10.76 30.43 9.01
C GLY A 107 11.04 29.24 9.94
N VAL A 108 10.15 28.24 10.04
CA VAL A 108 10.37 26.97 10.75
C VAL A 108 9.76 25.79 9.99
N ASP A 109 10.52 24.70 9.89
CA ASP A 109 9.99 23.42 9.41
C ASP A 109 9.30 22.69 10.56
N LEU A 110 8.04 22.28 10.36
CA LEU A 110 7.21 21.70 11.41
C LEU A 110 6.77 20.28 11.06
N PHE A 111 6.82 19.41 12.05
CA PHE A 111 6.33 18.05 11.98
C PHE A 111 5.77 17.62 13.34
N ALA A 112 4.65 16.91 13.33
CA ALA A 112 4.08 16.28 14.51
C ALA A 112 3.54 14.91 14.13
N TYR A 113 3.69 13.95 15.04
CA TYR A 113 3.21 12.60 14.84
C TYR A 113 2.85 11.98 16.19
N MET A 114 1.76 11.22 16.23
CA MET A 114 1.26 10.56 17.44
C MET A 114 0.75 9.17 17.06
N ILE A 115 1.24 8.16 17.76
CA ILE A 115 0.70 6.79 17.73
C ILE A 115 0.09 6.52 19.11
N PRO A 116 -1.24 6.39 19.24
CA PRO A 116 -1.85 6.06 20.51
C PRO A 116 -1.43 4.66 20.98
N SER A 117 -0.99 4.53 22.23
CA SER A 117 -0.90 3.23 22.91
C SER A 117 -2.33 2.77 23.21
N LYS A 118 -2.87 1.83 22.40
CA LYS A 118 -4.26 1.29 22.43
C LYS A 118 -5.29 2.17 21.71
N GLU A 119 -6.55 1.72 21.68
CA GLU A 119 -7.63 2.39 20.93
C GLU A 119 -7.85 3.87 21.33
N VAL A 120 -7.61 4.27 22.60
CA VAL A 120 -7.72 5.68 23.07
C VAL A 120 -6.62 6.02 24.10
N GLY A 121 -5.78 7.02 23.81
CA GLY A 121 -4.62 7.45 24.61
C GLY A 121 -4.83 8.71 25.47
N GLY A 122 -3.84 9.11 26.26
CA GLY A 122 -3.83 10.35 27.06
C GLY A 122 -3.03 11.50 26.43
N ASP A 123 -2.19 11.21 25.43
CA ASP A 123 -1.30 12.19 24.83
C ASP A 123 -2.03 13.18 23.91
N TYR A 124 -1.53 14.41 23.89
CA TYR A 124 -2.07 15.54 23.13
C TYR A 124 -0.94 16.42 22.62
N PHE A 125 -1.12 17.00 21.43
CA PHE A 125 -0.26 18.09 20.95
C PHE A 125 -1.09 19.22 20.33
N GLU A 126 -0.54 20.43 20.31
CA GLU A 126 -1.14 21.61 19.67
C GLU A 126 -0.08 22.41 18.91
N MET A 127 -0.46 22.91 17.74
CA MET A 127 0.38 23.80 16.91
C MET A 127 -0.50 24.93 16.37
N LEU A 128 -0.41 26.10 16.99
CA LEU A 128 -1.30 27.22 16.72
C LEU A 128 -0.51 28.49 16.35
N PRO A 129 -0.61 28.97 15.09
CA PRO A 129 -0.15 30.30 14.72
C PRO A 129 -0.90 31.36 15.54
N LEU A 130 -0.18 32.13 16.36
CA LEU A 130 -0.77 33.23 17.13
C LEU A 130 -0.87 34.51 16.27
N ASN A 131 0.10 34.69 15.37
CA ASN A 131 0.13 35.72 14.33
C ASN A 131 1.14 35.30 13.24
N SER A 132 1.50 36.18 12.30
CA SER A 132 2.44 35.88 11.22
C SER A 132 3.87 35.59 11.67
N THR A 133 4.21 35.85 12.93
CA THR A 133 5.59 35.79 13.45
C THR A 133 5.73 34.87 14.66
N GLN A 134 4.63 34.57 15.36
CA GLN A 134 4.62 33.77 16.57
C GLN A 134 3.81 32.49 16.40
N LEU A 135 4.43 31.36 16.73
CA LEU A 135 3.85 30.04 16.73
C LEU A 135 3.82 29.47 18.15
N PHE A 136 2.65 29.04 18.60
CA PHE A 136 2.50 28.29 19.84
C PHE A 136 2.57 26.79 19.57
N ILE A 137 3.35 26.07 20.38
CA ILE A 137 3.45 24.61 20.37
C ILE A 137 3.22 24.09 21.79
N ALA A 138 2.46 23.01 21.93
CA ALA A 138 2.34 22.29 23.20
C ALA A 138 2.29 20.78 22.97
N ILE A 139 2.79 20.04 23.96
CA ILE A 139 2.55 18.61 24.13
C ILE A 139 2.07 18.37 25.57
N ALA A 140 1.15 17.45 25.76
CA ALA A 140 0.60 17.13 27.07
C ALA A 140 0.26 15.65 27.17
N ASP A 141 0.22 15.15 28.41
CA ASP A 141 -0.36 13.85 28.73
C ASP A 141 -1.33 13.99 29.91
N VAL A 142 -2.50 13.40 29.75
CA VAL A 142 -3.62 13.47 30.67
C VAL A 142 -3.72 12.19 31.48
N CYS A 143 -3.81 12.32 32.81
CA CYS A 143 -3.95 11.18 33.71
C CYS A 143 -5.23 10.36 33.42
N GLY A 144 -5.04 9.08 33.08
CA GLY A 144 -6.11 8.11 32.82
C GLY A 144 -5.95 7.38 31.46
N LYS A 145 -6.90 6.50 31.13
CA LYS A 145 -6.98 5.81 29.81
C LYS A 145 -8.45 5.67 29.37
N GLY A 146 -8.70 5.43 28.08
CA GLY A 146 -10.05 5.21 27.54
C GLY A 146 -10.89 6.50 27.40
N ILE A 147 -12.22 6.36 27.35
CA ILE A 147 -13.18 7.46 27.12
C ILE A 147 -12.92 8.66 28.06
N SER A 148 -12.57 8.37 29.31
CA SER A 148 -12.31 9.38 30.30
C SER A 148 -11.07 10.24 30.00
N ALA A 149 -10.04 9.68 29.37
CA ALA A 149 -8.87 10.45 28.91
C ALA A 149 -9.24 11.34 27.72
N ALA A 150 -10.03 10.84 26.76
CA ALA A 150 -10.49 11.61 25.62
C ALA A 150 -11.31 12.85 26.02
N MET A 151 -12.20 12.73 27.01
CA MET A 151 -12.98 13.87 27.52
C MET A 151 -12.09 14.95 28.14
N LEU A 152 -11.06 14.55 28.89
CA LEU A 152 -10.16 15.48 29.56
C LEU A 152 -9.21 16.17 28.56
N MET A 153 -8.77 15.44 27.54
CA MET A 153 -8.03 15.99 26.40
C MET A 153 -8.85 17.05 25.64
N ALA A 154 -10.14 16.78 25.39
CA ALA A 154 -11.04 17.76 24.77
C ALA A 154 -11.20 19.03 25.62
N ASN A 155 -11.32 18.87 26.95
CA ASN A 155 -11.40 19.99 27.89
C ASN A 155 -10.10 20.81 27.91
N LEU A 156 -8.94 20.15 27.93
CA LEU A 156 -7.63 20.80 27.84
C LEU A 156 -7.52 21.62 26.55
N GLN A 157 -7.84 21.02 25.41
CA GLN A 157 -7.80 21.69 24.10
C GLN A 157 -8.70 22.91 24.07
N ALA A 158 -9.96 22.78 24.49
CA ALA A 158 -10.92 23.87 24.49
C ALA A 158 -10.45 25.02 25.39
N SER A 159 -10.01 24.71 26.61
CA SER A 159 -9.51 25.70 27.56
C SER A 159 -8.27 26.42 27.04
N LEU A 160 -7.33 25.68 26.45
CA LEU A 160 -6.10 26.22 25.88
C LEU A 160 -6.39 27.15 24.69
N ARG A 161 -7.25 26.75 23.76
CA ARG A 161 -7.62 27.57 22.59
C ARG A 161 -8.35 28.84 23.00
N VAL A 162 -9.26 28.77 23.97
CA VAL A 162 -9.99 29.95 24.48
C VAL A 162 -9.01 30.96 25.08
N LEU A 163 -8.01 30.51 25.83
CA LEU A 163 -7.00 31.39 26.41
C LEU A 163 -6.04 31.98 25.37
N LEU A 164 -5.77 31.25 24.27
CA LEU A 164 -4.89 31.72 23.19
C LEU A 164 -5.59 32.67 22.20
N LEU A 165 -6.92 32.57 22.01
CA LEU A 165 -7.67 33.34 21.00
C LEU A 165 -8.20 34.72 21.51
N ASN A 166 -8.26 34.96 22.82
CA ASN A 166 -9.03 36.06 23.40
C ASN A 166 -8.25 37.32 23.81
N GLU A 167 -6.96 37.48 23.51
CA GLU A 167 -6.22 38.67 23.97
C GLU A 167 -5.59 39.51 22.86
N VAL A 168 -5.91 40.82 22.91
CA VAL A 168 -5.24 41.91 22.22
C VAL A 168 -3.97 42.23 23.03
N LEU A 169 -2.77 41.93 22.49
CA LEU A 169 -1.41 42.07 23.08
C LEU A 169 -0.89 40.84 23.86
N PRO A 170 0.45 40.57 23.87
CA PRO A 170 0.97 39.23 24.09
C PRO A 170 0.86 38.80 25.56
N ILE A 171 0.11 37.73 25.81
CA ILE A 171 0.05 37.08 27.11
C ILE A 171 1.45 36.58 27.47
N SER A 172 1.96 36.98 28.64
CA SER A 172 3.11 36.31 29.24
C SER A 172 2.81 34.82 29.38
N LEU A 173 3.59 33.95 28.73
CA LEU A 173 3.35 32.49 28.71
C LEU A 173 3.10 31.92 30.13
N SER A 174 3.77 32.46 31.14
CA SER A 174 3.52 32.14 32.56
C SER A 174 2.07 32.37 32.98
N LEU A 175 1.52 33.56 32.68
CA LEU A 175 0.15 33.91 33.06
C LEU A 175 -0.88 33.04 32.33
N MET A 176 -0.63 32.68 31.07
CA MET A 176 -1.49 31.76 30.32
C MET A 176 -1.55 30.39 31.01
N VAL A 177 -0.40 29.81 31.34
CA VAL A 177 -0.34 28.50 32.01
C VAL A 177 -0.96 28.56 33.42
N GLN A 178 -0.81 29.67 34.14
CA GLN A 178 -1.48 29.90 35.44
C GLN A 178 -3.01 29.92 35.29
N LYS A 179 -3.54 30.67 34.31
CA LYS A 179 -4.98 30.71 34.02
C LYS A 179 -5.50 29.33 33.60
N LEU A 180 -4.76 28.62 32.74
CA LEU A 180 -5.10 27.26 32.31
C LEU A 180 -5.16 26.31 33.51
N ASN A 181 -4.18 26.38 34.42
CA ASN A 181 -4.17 25.59 35.64
C ASN A 181 -5.42 25.84 36.51
N MET A 182 -5.83 27.11 36.67
CA MET A 182 -7.05 27.44 37.43
C MET A 182 -8.31 26.85 36.80
N VAL A 183 -8.44 26.94 35.46
CA VAL A 183 -9.58 26.35 34.73
C VAL A 183 -9.60 24.83 34.87
N LEU A 184 -8.45 24.18 34.75
CA LEU A 184 -8.32 22.73 34.89
C LEU A 184 -8.58 22.27 36.32
N TYR A 185 -8.10 22.98 37.35
CA TYR A 185 -8.33 22.64 38.76
C TYR A 185 -9.81 22.55 39.12
N HIS A 186 -10.65 23.42 38.55
CA HIS A 186 -12.09 23.40 38.79
C HIS A 186 -12.85 22.36 37.95
N SER A 187 -12.22 21.78 36.93
CA SER A 187 -12.84 20.80 36.02
C SER A 187 -12.34 19.37 36.19
N LEU A 188 -11.20 19.15 36.87
CA LEU A 188 -10.65 17.83 37.19
C LEU A 188 -11.13 17.32 38.55
N THR A 189 -11.20 15.99 38.70
CA THR A 189 -11.39 15.33 40.00
C THR A 189 -10.09 15.33 40.81
N ARG A 190 -10.16 15.21 42.15
CA ARG A 190 -9.02 15.38 43.08
C ARG A 190 -7.82 14.45 42.84
N ASP A 191 -7.98 13.39 42.04
CA ASP A 191 -7.00 12.36 41.71
C ASP A 191 -6.43 12.48 40.28
N ARG A 192 -6.82 13.51 39.52
CA ARG A 192 -6.42 13.69 38.13
C ARG A 192 -5.61 14.95 37.91
N PHE A 193 -4.62 14.83 37.05
CA PHE A 193 -3.73 15.92 36.67
C PHE A 193 -3.34 15.79 35.19
N ILE A 194 -2.77 16.86 34.66
CA ILE A 194 -2.26 16.91 33.28
C ILE A 194 -0.81 17.37 33.34
N THR A 195 0.07 16.62 32.69
CA THR A 195 1.44 17.07 32.43
C THR A 195 1.45 17.81 31.10
N MET A 196 2.14 18.96 31.02
CA MET A 196 2.23 19.70 29.75
C MET A 196 3.59 20.39 29.60
N SER A 197 4.14 20.41 28.39
CA SER A 197 5.22 21.34 28.01
C SER A 197 4.79 22.16 26.81
N CYS A 198 5.02 23.48 26.86
CA CYS A 198 4.65 24.38 25.79
C CYS A 198 5.70 25.47 25.52
N ALA A 199 5.66 26.03 24.32
CA ALA A 199 6.51 27.13 23.93
C ALA A 199 5.84 28.08 22.92
N ILE A 200 6.26 29.34 22.94
CA ILE A 200 6.01 30.33 21.89
C ILE A 200 7.34 30.56 21.16
N ILE A 201 7.32 30.36 19.84
CA ILE A 201 8.46 30.55 18.95
C ILE A 201 8.21 31.83 18.16
N ASN A 202 9.13 32.80 18.24
CA ASN A 202 9.11 34.01 17.42
C ASN A 202 10.13 33.88 16.28
N THR A 203 9.66 33.85 15.04
CA THR A 203 10.50 33.61 13.86
C THR A 203 11.29 34.82 13.39
N ILE A 204 10.85 36.03 13.74
CA ILE A 204 11.58 37.27 13.44
C ILE A 204 12.69 37.48 14.48
N GLU A 205 12.35 37.41 15.77
CA GLU A 205 13.31 37.64 16.86
C GLU A 205 14.23 36.43 17.08
N ARG A 206 13.86 35.27 16.53
CA ARG A 206 14.53 33.97 16.72
C ARG A 206 14.64 33.58 18.20
N THR A 207 13.55 33.80 18.93
CA THR A 207 13.43 33.52 20.36
C THR A 207 12.41 32.40 20.62
N ILE A 208 12.64 31.65 21.68
CA ILE A 208 11.74 30.62 22.22
C ILE A 208 11.47 30.99 23.67
N ALA A 209 10.20 31.18 24.02
CA ALA A 209 9.74 31.25 25.40
C ALA A 209 9.04 29.93 25.74
N SER A 210 9.52 29.17 26.72
CA SER A 210 8.96 27.86 27.07
C SER A 210 8.60 27.73 28.55
N VAL A 211 7.59 26.90 28.84
CA VAL A 211 7.18 26.52 30.20
C VAL A 211 6.95 25.00 30.23
N ASN A 212 7.47 24.34 31.26
CA ASN A 212 7.20 22.94 31.54
C ASN A 212 6.38 22.79 32.84
N ALA A 213 5.18 22.23 32.73
CA ALA A 213 4.27 21.91 33.83
C ALA A 213 4.29 20.40 34.13
N GLY A 214 5.44 19.90 34.60
CA GLY A 214 5.64 18.53 35.04
C GLY A 214 5.66 17.46 33.94
N HIS A 215 5.96 17.82 32.69
CA HIS A 215 6.06 16.90 31.55
C HIS A 215 7.51 16.58 31.17
N SER A 216 7.72 15.58 30.31
CA SER A 216 9.02 15.32 29.68
C SER A 216 9.61 16.59 29.07
N ALA A 217 10.86 16.90 29.42
CA ALA A 217 11.48 18.17 29.08
C ALA A 217 11.91 18.20 27.60
N PRO A 218 11.41 19.15 26.79
CA PRO A 218 11.83 19.28 25.39
C PRO A 218 13.32 19.60 25.25
N PHE A 219 13.86 19.28 24.08
CA PHE A 219 15.26 19.58 23.72
C PHE A 219 15.33 20.66 22.66
N LEU A 220 16.23 21.62 22.86
CA LEU A 220 16.80 22.43 21.79
C LEU A 220 18.21 21.93 21.51
N ILE A 221 18.39 21.26 20.38
CA ILE A 221 19.69 20.79 19.90
C ILE A 221 20.21 21.86 18.95
N THR A 222 21.36 22.47 19.26
CA THR A 222 21.96 23.51 18.42
C THR A 222 22.69 22.92 17.22
N LYS A 223 22.93 23.70 16.16
CA LYS A 223 23.67 23.25 14.95
C LYS A 223 25.04 22.64 15.24
N ASN A 224 25.62 22.94 16.40
CA ASN A 224 26.89 22.40 16.89
C ASN A 224 26.70 21.24 17.89
N ASN A 225 25.53 20.60 17.90
CA ASN A 225 25.17 19.47 18.76
C ASN A 225 25.19 19.77 20.26
N GLN A 226 25.08 21.04 20.67
CA GLN A 226 24.85 21.37 22.07
C GLN A 226 23.38 21.18 22.41
N VAL A 227 23.08 20.43 23.48
CA VAL A 227 21.71 20.16 23.92
C VAL A 227 21.35 21.11 25.05
N LYS A 228 20.22 21.82 24.91
CA LYS A 228 19.61 22.62 25.98
C LYS A 228 18.26 22.03 26.32
N ARG A 229 18.03 21.76 27.62
CA ARG A 229 16.75 21.24 28.12
C ARG A 229 15.81 22.39 28.48
N LEU A 230 14.55 22.25 28.11
CA LEU A 230 13.48 23.21 28.39
C LEU A 230 12.67 22.74 29.61
N SER A 231 13.31 22.74 30.78
CA SER A 231 12.77 22.16 32.02
C SER A 231 12.25 23.18 33.04
N LYS A 232 12.43 24.48 32.82
CA LYS A 232 11.90 25.48 33.75
C LYS A 232 10.38 25.58 33.63
N GLY A 233 9.71 25.81 34.76
CA GLY A 233 8.26 25.91 34.83
C GLY A 233 7.74 25.64 36.23
N GLY A 234 6.76 24.75 36.34
CA GLY A 234 6.06 24.43 37.59
C GLY A 234 5.64 22.96 37.63
N THR A 235 4.83 22.60 38.63
CA THR A 235 4.30 21.24 38.76
C THR A 235 3.15 20.97 37.77
N VAL A 236 2.56 19.77 37.82
CA VAL A 236 1.45 19.34 36.95
C VAL A 236 0.21 20.24 37.06
N LEU A 237 -0.52 20.37 35.95
CA LEU A 237 -1.72 21.19 35.85
C LEU A 237 -2.92 20.54 36.54
N GLY A 238 -3.76 21.37 37.16
CA GLY A 238 -5.05 21.01 37.73
C GLY A 238 -4.99 20.29 39.08
N ALA A 239 -3.80 20.00 39.60
CA ALA A 239 -3.63 19.39 40.92
C ALA A 239 -3.74 20.41 42.07
N PHE A 240 -3.29 21.66 41.87
CA PHE A 240 -3.28 22.71 42.89
C PHE A 240 -3.73 24.06 42.33
N LEU A 241 -4.48 24.85 43.10
CA LEU A 241 -5.10 26.08 42.62
C LEU A 241 -4.12 27.24 42.38
N ASN A 242 -3.24 27.53 43.35
CA ASN A 242 -2.38 28.73 43.34
C ASN A 242 -0.92 28.39 42.99
N LEU A 243 -0.68 28.02 41.73
CA LEU A 243 0.67 27.72 41.23
C LEU A 243 1.22 28.88 40.39
N THR A 244 2.53 29.08 40.44
CA THR A 244 3.28 29.94 39.54
C THR A 244 4.17 29.09 38.62
N TYR A 245 4.41 29.57 37.40
CA TYR A 245 5.19 28.87 36.38
C TYR A 245 6.31 29.76 35.87
N GLU A 246 7.57 29.34 35.98
CA GLU A 246 8.72 30.09 35.47
C GLU A 246 8.87 29.93 33.95
N VAL A 247 9.15 31.02 33.22
CA VAL A 247 9.42 30.97 31.77
C VAL A 247 10.91 30.86 31.51
N GLN A 248 11.29 29.98 30.60
CA GLN A 248 12.63 29.90 30.05
C GLN A 248 12.69 30.61 28.69
N TYR A 249 13.65 31.52 28.54
CA TYR A 249 13.91 32.20 27.28
C TYR A 249 15.19 31.64 26.65
N LEU A 250 15.12 31.30 25.37
CA LEU A 250 16.23 30.78 24.58
C LEU A 250 16.26 31.48 23.23
N ASN A 251 17.46 31.65 22.67
CA ASN A 251 17.63 32.02 21.26
C ASN A 251 17.93 30.77 20.45
N TYR A 252 17.46 30.73 19.20
CA TYR A 252 17.77 29.68 18.25
C TYR A 252 18.36 30.25 16.96
N SER A 253 19.01 29.39 16.19
CA SER A 253 19.58 29.70 14.88
C SER A 253 19.03 28.76 13.82
N GLU A 254 19.22 29.14 12.56
CA GLU A 254 18.93 28.26 11.43
C GLU A 254 19.72 26.94 11.56
N GLY A 255 19.04 25.81 11.33
CA GLY A 255 19.58 24.48 11.54
C GLY A 255 19.57 24.00 13.00
N ASP A 256 18.90 24.71 13.93
CA ASP A 256 18.57 24.20 15.26
C ASP A 256 17.31 23.31 15.24
N LEU A 257 17.24 22.31 16.13
CA LEU A 257 16.12 21.37 16.22
C LEU A 257 15.49 21.51 17.60
N LEU A 258 14.21 21.86 17.62
CA LEU A 258 13.38 21.88 18.82
C LEU A 258 12.50 20.62 18.81
N PHE A 259 12.63 19.77 19.82
CA PHE A 259 11.96 18.47 19.87
C PHE A 259 11.14 18.31 21.14
N PHE A 260 9.83 18.15 20.96
CA PHE A 260 8.85 17.83 22.02
C PHE A 260 8.49 16.35 21.91
N TYR A 261 8.33 15.67 23.06
CA TYR A 261 8.01 14.24 23.13
C TYR A 261 7.32 13.92 24.44
N THR A 262 6.54 12.85 24.46
CA THR A 262 5.97 12.26 25.68
C THR A 262 6.84 11.10 26.17
N ASP A 263 6.64 10.68 27.41
CA ASP A 263 7.31 9.53 28.01
C ASP A 263 7.11 8.23 27.23
N GLY A 264 5.99 8.09 26.50
CA GLY A 264 5.73 6.97 25.60
C GLY A 264 6.84 6.71 24.57
N VAL A 265 7.60 7.75 24.17
CA VAL A 265 8.78 7.58 23.28
C VAL A 265 9.95 6.97 24.02
N THR A 266 10.20 7.39 25.26
CA THR A 266 11.35 6.94 26.07
C THR A 266 11.08 5.61 26.77
N GLU A 267 9.84 5.31 27.12
CA GLU A 267 9.42 4.07 27.79
C GLU A 267 9.21 2.89 26.83
N MET A 268 9.31 3.10 25.51
CA MET A 268 9.23 2.00 24.54
C MET A 268 10.28 0.93 24.84
N ARG A 269 9.87 -0.33 24.90
CA ARG A 269 10.74 -1.44 25.27
C ARG A 269 11.13 -2.32 24.10
N ASN A 270 12.38 -2.78 24.07
CA ASN A 270 12.85 -3.79 23.11
C ASN A 270 12.45 -5.22 23.55
N GLU A 271 12.79 -6.23 22.75
CA GLU A 271 12.51 -7.66 23.06
C GLU A 271 13.17 -8.15 24.36
N ALA A 272 14.24 -7.49 24.80
CA ALA A 272 14.90 -7.74 26.09
C ALA A 272 14.25 -6.96 27.25
N ASN A 273 13.11 -6.31 27.02
CA ASN A 273 12.37 -5.49 27.99
C ASN A 273 13.14 -4.27 28.51
N GLU A 274 14.14 -3.78 27.76
CA GLU A 274 14.87 -2.54 28.06
C GLU A 274 14.16 -1.35 27.43
N GLU A 275 14.01 -0.27 28.18
CA GLU A 275 13.46 0.99 27.68
C GLU A 275 14.41 1.66 26.67
N PHE A 276 13.82 2.39 25.71
CA PHE A 276 14.58 3.14 24.72
C PHE A 276 15.41 4.22 25.41
N GLY A 277 14.82 4.91 26.38
CA GLY A 277 15.49 5.88 27.23
C GLY A 277 15.85 7.18 26.52
N GLU A 278 16.05 8.22 27.33
CA GLU A 278 16.31 9.57 26.85
C GLU A 278 17.70 9.71 26.17
N GLU A 279 18.71 8.98 26.64
CA GLU A 279 20.06 9.03 26.06
C GLU A 279 20.11 8.51 24.62
N ARG A 280 19.42 7.40 24.34
CA ARG A 280 19.33 6.85 22.98
C ARG A 280 18.52 7.77 22.08
N LEU A 281 17.45 8.38 22.60
CA LEU A 281 16.67 9.40 21.89
C LEU A 281 17.52 10.62 21.52
N LEU A 282 18.30 11.17 22.46
CA LEU A 282 19.21 12.30 22.19
C LEU A 282 20.28 11.95 21.16
N SER A 283 20.87 10.76 21.25
CA SER A 283 21.85 10.27 20.26
C SER A 283 21.22 10.19 18.86
N LEU A 284 20.01 9.65 18.76
CA LEU A 284 19.26 9.54 17.50
C LEU A 284 18.95 10.92 16.92
N LEU A 285 18.41 11.84 17.72
CA LEU A 285 18.06 13.18 17.26
C LEU A 285 19.30 13.98 16.82
N THR A 286 20.40 13.86 17.56
CA THR A 286 21.65 14.56 17.23
C THR A 286 22.28 14.04 15.93
N THR A 287 22.14 12.73 15.66
CA THR A 287 22.69 12.10 14.45
C THR A 287 21.90 12.47 13.19
N ASN A 288 20.57 12.58 13.29
CA ASN A 288 19.68 12.74 12.12
C ASN A 288 19.17 14.18 11.92
N LYS A 289 19.74 15.15 12.63
CA LYS A 289 19.26 16.54 12.68
C LYS A 289 19.32 17.31 11.35
N ARG A 290 20.16 16.88 10.40
CA ARG A 290 20.39 17.57 9.12
C ARG A 290 19.50 17.06 7.98
N GLU A 291 18.68 16.04 8.25
CA GLU A 291 17.75 15.50 7.27
C GLU A 291 16.55 16.44 7.14
N SER A 292 16.15 16.70 5.89
CA SER A 292 14.98 17.54 5.60
C SER A 292 13.70 16.84 6.03
N THR A 293 12.64 17.58 6.39
CA THR A 293 11.36 17.05 6.89
C THR A 293 10.65 16.09 5.93
N SER A 294 11.10 16.02 4.67
CA SER A 294 10.65 15.06 3.64
C SER A 294 11.32 13.68 3.78
N GLU A 295 12.53 13.60 4.33
CA GLU A 295 13.23 12.33 4.64
C GLU A 295 12.57 11.62 5.83
N GLN A 296 12.00 12.37 6.78
CA GLN A 296 11.33 11.79 7.97
C GLN A 296 9.96 11.13 7.69
N ILE A 297 9.32 11.44 6.55
CA ILE A 297 8.06 10.78 6.13
C ILE A 297 8.34 9.40 5.48
N VAL A 298 9.52 9.22 4.90
CA VAL A 298 10.00 7.90 4.42
C VAL A 298 10.42 7.02 5.60
N ILE A 299 10.88 7.64 6.68
CA ILE A 299 11.44 6.98 7.88
C ILE A 299 10.38 6.28 8.76
N THR A 300 9.12 6.71 8.77
CA THR A 300 8.14 6.20 9.77
C THR A 300 7.22 5.07 9.26
N ILE A 301 7.16 4.77 7.95
CA ILE A 301 6.21 3.75 7.41
C ILE A 301 6.86 2.69 6.49
N GLN A 302 8.14 2.82 6.15
CA GLN A 302 8.83 1.81 5.35
C GLN A 302 9.61 0.83 6.21
N HIS A 303 9.11 -0.41 6.23
CA HIS A 303 9.86 -1.65 6.50
C HIS A 303 9.86 -2.23 7.92
N ASN A 304 8.74 -2.12 8.63
CA ASN A 304 8.25 -3.25 9.42
C ASN A 304 6.81 -3.50 9.00
N PHE A 305 6.56 -4.61 8.29
CA PHE A 305 5.18 -5.08 8.15
C PHE A 305 4.63 -5.32 9.56
N SER A 306 3.47 -4.76 9.86
CA SER A 306 2.75 -5.05 11.09
C SER A 306 2.44 -6.54 11.21
N ASP A 307 2.07 -7.01 12.39
CA ASP A 307 1.73 -8.42 12.56
C ASP A 307 0.55 -8.84 11.68
N GLU A 308 -0.41 -7.94 11.45
CA GLU A 308 -1.52 -8.15 10.51
C GLU A 308 -1.02 -8.29 9.06
N GLN A 309 -0.08 -7.43 8.64
CA GLN A 309 0.55 -7.50 7.32
C GLN A 309 1.37 -8.80 7.15
N ARG A 310 2.03 -9.27 8.20
CA ARG A 310 2.75 -10.55 8.19
C ARG A 310 1.77 -11.73 8.11
N GLN A 311 0.66 -11.66 8.84
CA GLN A 311 -0.40 -12.68 8.82
C GLN A 311 -1.05 -12.78 7.44
N ILE A 312 -1.47 -11.67 6.83
CA ILE A 312 -2.08 -11.71 5.49
C ILE A 312 -1.10 -12.23 4.44
N ALA A 313 0.18 -11.87 4.55
CA ALA A 313 1.23 -12.43 3.71
C ALA A 313 1.40 -13.95 3.90
N GLN A 314 1.28 -14.45 5.13
CA GLN A 314 1.37 -15.88 5.41
C GLN A 314 0.15 -16.63 4.84
N VAL A 315 -1.06 -16.12 5.09
CA VAL A 315 -2.30 -16.69 4.53
C VAL A 315 -2.24 -16.73 3.00
N THR A 316 -1.82 -15.65 2.37
CA THR A 316 -1.69 -15.57 0.90
C THR A 316 -0.67 -16.60 0.39
N ARG A 317 0.46 -16.78 1.08
CA ARG A 317 1.49 -17.76 0.71
C ARG A 317 0.98 -19.19 0.80
N ASP A 318 0.33 -19.53 1.91
CA ASP A 318 -0.23 -20.87 2.11
C ASP A 318 -1.32 -21.18 1.08
N PHE A 319 -2.11 -20.17 0.73
CA PHE A 319 -3.10 -20.25 -0.34
C PHE A 319 -2.44 -20.50 -1.71
N VAL A 320 -1.45 -19.68 -2.10
CA VAL A 320 -0.74 -19.85 -3.38
C VAL A 320 -0.08 -21.22 -3.45
N GLN A 321 0.53 -21.70 -2.37
CA GLN A 321 1.17 -23.01 -2.34
C GLN A 321 0.15 -24.14 -2.57
N LYS A 322 -0.92 -24.19 -1.76
CA LYS A 322 -1.86 -25.32 -1.75
C LYS A 322 -2.83 -25.31 -2.92
N GLU A 323 -3.40 -24.15 -3.23
CA GLU A 323 -4.47 -24.06 -4.22
C GLU A 323 -3.94 -23.90 -5.64
N ILE A 324 -2.74 -23.31 -5.80
CA ILE A 324 -2.21 -22.95 -7.11
C ILE A 324 -0.99 -23.81 -7.46
N LEU A 325 0.10 -23.73 -6.69
CA LEU A 325 1.36 -24.39 -7.04
C LEU A 325 1.25 -25.92 -7.14
N GLU A 326 0.44 -26.54 -6.26
CA GLU A 326 0.13 -27.98 -6.32
C GLU A 326 -0.81 -28.36 -7.48
N ASN A 327 -1.50 -27.39 -8.11
CA ASN A 327 -2.47 -27.62 -9.18
C ASN A 327 -2.05 -27.00 -10.53
N VAL A 328 -0.80 -26.57 -10.68
CA VAL A 328 -0.32 -25.82 -11.85
C VAL A 328 -0.64 -26.51 -13.18
N ASP A 329 -0.39 -27.82 -13.31
CA ASP A 329 -0.62 -28.52 -14.56
C ASP A 329 -2.11 -28.58 -14.94
N ARG A 330 -3.00 -28.66 -13.93
CA ARG A 330 -4.46 -28.66 -14.13
C ARG A 330 -4.94 -27.27 -14.51
N ILE A 331 -4.37 -26.24 -13.90
CA ILE A 331 -4.61 -24.83 -14.24
C ILE A 331 -4.15 -24.54 -15.67
N GLU A 332 -2.94 -24.94 -16.06
CA GLU A 332 -2.40 -24.77 -17.42
C GLU A 332 -3.24 -25.46 -18.49
N LYS A 333 -3.83 -26.62 -18.16
CA LYS A 333 -4.77 -27.35 -19.02
C LYS A 333 -6.19 -26.76 -19.02
N GLN A 334 -6.41 -25.67 -18.28
CA GLN A 334 -7.72 -25.02 -18.12
C GLN A 334 -8.81 -26.00 -17.69
N GLU A 335 -8.53 -26.85 -16.69
CA GLU A 335 -9.51 -27.80 -16.17
C GLU A 335 -10.81 -27.08 -15.76
N HIS A 336 -11.94 -27.54 -16.30
CA HIS A 336 -13.22 -26.85 -16.18
C HIS A 336 -13.64 -26.67 -14.71
N GLY A 337 -13.95 -25.43 -14.32
CA GLY A 337 -14.40 -25.09 -12.97
C GLY A 337 -13.29 -24.92 -11.93
N LEU A 338 -12.05 -25.34 -12.20
CA LEU A 338 -10.95 -25.25 -11.24
C LEU A 338 -10.61 -23.80 -10.90
N VAL A 339 -10.27 -22.98 -11.90
CA VAL A 339 -9.90 -21.57 -11.68
C VAL A 339 -11.03 -20.76 -11.01
N PRO A 340 -12.31 -20.86 -11.44
CA PRO A 340 -13.43 -20.25 -10.72
C PRO A 340 -13.51 -20.64 -9.24
N SER A 341 -13.31 -21.92 -8.91
CA SER A 341 -13.32 -22.39 -7.52
C SER A 341 -12.17 -21.82 -6.69
N ILE A 342 -11.00 -21.62 -7.30
CA ILE A 342 -9.85 -20.97 -6.63
C ILE A 342 -10.16 -19.49 -6.36
N ILE A 343 -10.85 -18.78 -7.27
CA ILE A 343 -11.30 -17.40 -7.03
C ILE A 343 -12.25 -17.34 -5.83
N GLU A 344 -13.23 -18.24 -5.73
CA GLU A 344 -14.16 -18.30 -4.59
C GLU A 344 -13.43 -18.53 -3.27
N LYS A 345 -12.46 -19.46 -3.24
CA LYS A 345 -11.61 -19.69 -2.06
C LYS A 345 -10.77 -18.47 -1.71
N ALA A 346 -10.22 -17.76 -2.69
CA ALA A 346 -9.47 -16.52 -2.46
C ALA A 346 -10.37 -15.42 -1.86
N GLY A 347 -11.61 -15.30 -2.36
CA GLY A 347 -12.62 -14.37 -1.84
C GLY A 347 -13.05 -14.70 -0.41
N ALA A 348 -13.25 -15.98 -0.08
CA ALA A 348 -13.55 -16.43 1.28
C ALA A 348 -12.45 -16.10 2.30
N LEU A 349 -11.20 -15.94 1.84
CA LEU A 349 -10.06 -15.49 2.66
C LEU A 349 -9.86 -13.97 2.64
N GLY A 350 -10.72 -13.21 1.97
CA GLY A 350 -10.63 -11.75 1.84
C GLY A 350 -9.57 -11.25 0.86
N LEU A 351 -8.89 -12.14 0.11
CA LEU A 351 -7.70 -11.79 -0.68
C LEU A 351 -8.00 -10.97 -1.95
N ILE A 352 -9.27 -10.91 -2.38
CA ILE A 352 -9.72 -10.14 -3.55
C ILE A 352 -9.98 -8.68 -3.18
N GLY A 353 -10.62 -8.44 -2.03
CA GLY A 353 -11.15 -7.15 -1.60
C GLY A 353 -10.24 -6.32 -0.71
N ILE A 354 -8.91 -6.43 -0.84
CA ILE A 354 -7.93 -5.83 0.08
C ILE A 354 -8.18 -4.32 0.31
N THR A 355 -8.28 -3.53 -0.76
CA THR A 355 -8.49 -2.08 -0.69
C THR A 355 -9.96 -1.68 -0.81
N VAL A 356 -10.86 -2.65 -0.91
CA VAL A 356 -12.31 -2.38 -0.99
C VAL A 356 -12.78 -2.04 0.42
N PRO A 357 -13.60 -0.98 0.62
CA PRO A 357 -14.12 -0.65 1.94
C PRO A 357 -14.93 -1.79 2.58
N ASP A 358 -14.90 -1.87 3.92
CA ASP A 358 -15.67 -2.85 4.69
C ASP A 358 -17.18 -2.77 4.42
N SER A 359 -17.70 -1.55 4.18
CA SER A 359 -19.11 -1.31 3.82
C SER A 359 -19.54 -1.96 2.50
N LEU A 360 -18.59 -2.45 1.70
CA LEU A 360 -18.81 -3.18 0.45
C LEU A 360 -18.27 -4.61 0.53
N GLY A 361 -17.97 -5.11 1.74
CA GLY A 361 -17.50 -6.48 1.99
C GLY A 361 -16.00 -6.68 1.76
N GLY A 362 -15.21 -5.61 1.63
CA GLY A 362 -13.75 -5.69 1.57
C GLY A 362 -13.07 -5.64 2.94
N LEU A 363 -11.76 -5.34 2.95
CA LEU A 363 -10.95 -5.24 4.17
C LEU A 363 -10.50 -3.81 4.52
N GLY A 364 -10.76 -2.83 3.65
CA GLY A 364 -10.41 -1.42 3.88
C GLY A 364 -8.92 -1.14 4.05
N LEU A 365 -8.04 -2.05 3.62
CA LEU A 365 -6.60 -1.99 3.82
C LEU A 365 -5.90 -1.04 2.82
N SER A 366 -4.64 -0.74 3.09
CA SER A 366 -3.85 0.22 2.33
C SER A 366 -3.45 -0.28 0.94
N VAL A 367 -3.03 0.63 0.06
CA VAL A 367 -2.46 0.27 -1.25
C VAL A 367 -1.25 -0.62 -1.05
N LYS A 368 -0.37 -0.29 -0.11
CA LYS A 368 0.80 -1.10 0.24
C LYS A 368 0.43 -2.55 0.62
N ASP A 369 -0.66 -2.76 1.34
CA ASP A 369 -1.17 -4.11 1.67
C ASP A 369 -1.57 -4.88 0.42
N SER A 370 -2.23 -4.20 -0.53
CA SER A 370 -2.59 -4.81 -1.81
C SER A 370 -1.36 -5.15 -2.66
N LEU A 371 -0.28 -4.37 -2.57
CA LEU A 371 0.98 -4.66 -3.26
C LEU A 371 1.67 -5.89 -2.65
N LEU A 372 1.61 -6.06 -1.32
CA LEU A 372 2.14 -7.25 -0.65
C LEU A 372 1.40 -8.52 -1.09
N VAL A 373 0.08 -8.48 -1.17
CA VAL A 373 -0.71 -9.62 -1.67
C VAL A 373 -0.43 -9.88 -3.14
N ALA A 374 -0.37 -8.83 -3.98
CA ALA A 374 -0.03 -8.96 -5.41
C ALA A 374 1.37 -9.53 -5.64
N ASP A 375 2.36 -9.09 -4.87
CA ASP A 375 3.73 -9.60 -4.89
C ASP A 375 3.73 -11.13 -4.71
N ILE A 376 3.06 -11.62 -3.66
CA ILE A 376 2.98 -13.07 -3.38
C ILE A 376 2.26 -13.81 -4.50
N PHE A 377 1.14 -13.27 -5.01
CA PHE A 377 0.45 -13.82 -6.17
C PHE A 377 1.31 -13.82 -7.44
N GLY A 378 2.42 -13.07 -7.50
CA GLY A 378 3.38 -13.15 -8.60
C GLY A 378 3.97 -14.55 -8.80
N MET A 379 3.96 -15.41 -7.77
CA MET A 379 4.37 -16.81 -7.88
C MET A 379 3.31 -17.71 -8.51
N ALA A 380 2.08 -17.22 -8.67
CA ALA A 380 0.91 -18.01 -9.07
C ALA A 380 0.83 -18.33 -10.58
N GLY A 381 1.89 -18.06 -11.35
CA GLY A 381 1.93 -18.30 -12.81
C GLY A 381 0.73 -17.66 -13.51
N SER A 382 0.06 -18.43 -14.36
CA SER A 382 -1.18 -18.04 -15.04
C SER A 382 -2.27 -17.46 -14.15
N PHE A 383 -2.44 -17.98 -12.93
CA PHE A 383 -3.50 -17.52 -12.02
C PHE A 383 -3.28 -16.08 -11.53
N SER A 384 -2.04 -15.58 -11.52
CA SER A 384 -1.73 -14.19 -11.17
C SER A 384 -2.51 -13.18 -12.05
N THR A 385 -2.68 -13.50 -13.34
CA THR A 385 -3.45 -12.67 -14.27
C THR A 385 -4.95 -12.73 -13.95
N THR A 386 -5.48 -13.90 -13.66
CA THR A 386 -6.88 -14.07 -13.24
C THR A 386 -7.19 -13.28 -11.97
N TYR A 387 -6.31 -13.39 -10.96
CA TYR A 387 -6.39 -12.61 -9.73
C TYR A 387 -6.30 -11.11 -9.98
N GLY A 388 -5.35 -10.67 -10.82
CA GLY A 388 -5.16 -9.26 -11.17
C GLY A 388 -6.38 -8.65 -11.86
N VAL A 389 -7.06 -9.42 -12.72
CA VAL A 389 -8.31 -8.99 -13.37
C VAL A 389 -9.42 -8.85 -12.33
N GLN A 390 -9.65 -9.89 -11.50
CA GLN A 390 -10.72 -9.87 -10.51
C GLN A 390 -10.52 -8.75 -9.48
N SER A 391 -9.35 -8.68 -8.84
CA SER A 391 -9.02 -7.69 -7.79
C SER A 391 -8.66 -6.29 -8.32
N GLY A 392 -8.63 -6.11 -9.64
CA GLY A 392 -8.22 -4.89 -10.31
C GLY A 392 -9.30 -4.40 -11.26
N ILE A 393 -9.05 -4.50 -12.57
CA ILE A 393 -9.91 -3.98 -13.63
C ILE A 393 -11.36 -4.53 -13.62
N GLY A 394 -11.65 -5.62 -12.91
CA GLY A 394 -13.00 -6.14 -12.70
C GLY A 394 -13.82 -5.41 -11.63
N ILE A 395 -13.17 -4.99 -10.53
CA ILE A 395 -13.84 -4.33 -9.39
C ILE A 395 -13.68 -2.80 -9.43
N LEU A 396 -12.48 -2.34 -9.73
CA LEU A 396 -12.08 -0.94 -9.55
C LEU A 396 -12.90 0.06 -10.39
N PRO A 397 -13.33 -0.24 -11.64
CA PRO A 397 -14.22 0.66 -12.36
C PRO A 397 -15.52 0.96 -11.58
N ILE A 398 -16.15 -0.06 -11.00
CA ILE A 398 -17.39 0.10 -10.21
C ILE A 398 -17.09 0.82 -8.89
N LEU A 399 -16.00 0.46 -8.22
CA LEU A 399 -15.60 1.09 -6.96
C LEU A 399 -15.38 2.60 -7.11
N TYR A 400 -14.75 3.02 -8.20
CA TYR A 400 -14.36 4.41 -8.42
C TYR A 400 -15.46 5.25 -9.06
N TYR A 401 -16.27 4.67 -9.94
CA TYR A 401 -17.18 5.41 -10.81
C TYR A 401 -18.63 4.94 -10.74
N GLY A 402 -18.92 3.87 -10.00
CA GLY A 402 -20.26 3.37 -9.81
C GLY A 402 -21.11 4.30 -8.97
N THR A 403 -22.42 4.29 -9.20
CA THR A 403 -23.38 4.84 -8.23
C THR A 403 -23.40 3.97 -6.98
N GLU A 404 -23.95 4.47 -5.87
CA GLU A 404 -24.06 3.67 -4.64
C GLU A 404 -24.89 2.41 -4.86
N GLU A 405 -25.95 2.47 -5.65
CA GLU A 405 -26.77 1.30 -6.01
C GLU A 405 -25.95 0.27 -6.80
N GLN A 406 -25.12 0.72 -7.75
CA GLN A 406 -24.25 -0.18 -8.51
C GLN A 406 -23.18 -0.82 -7.60
N LYS A 407 -22.56 -0.04 -6.72
CA LYS A 407 -21.55 -0.54 -5.78
C LYS A 407 -22.13 -1.62 -4.87
N GLN A 408 -23.26 -1.31 -4.22
CA GLN A 408 -23.94 -2.24 -3.30
C GLN A 408 -24.45 -3.49 -4.02
N LYS A 409 -24.91 -3.36 -5.27
CA LYS A 409 -25.38 -4.51 -6.07
C LYS A 409 -24.24 -5.46 -6.46
N TYR A 410 -23.11 -4.93 -6.94
CA TYR A 410 -22.09 -5.76 -7.60
C TYR A 410 -20.85 -6.07 -6.75
N ILE A 411 -20.32 -5.10 -6.00
CA ILE A 411 -19.00 -5.25 -5.35
C ILE A 411 -18.97 -6.38 -4.32
N PRO A 412 -19.96 -6.56 -3.42
CA PRO A 412 -19.97 -7.65 -2.45
C PRO A 412 -19.85 -9.05 -3.09
N GLN A 413 -20.48 -9.26 -4.25
CA GLN A 413 -20.43 -10.54 -4.98
C GLN A 413 -19.09 -10.72 -5.71
N LEU A 414 -18.42 -9.63 -6.10
CA LEU A 414 -17.11 -9.69 -6.73
C LEU A 414 -15.98 -9.93 -5.73
N VAL A 415 -16.04 -9.33 -4.54
CA VAL A 415 -15.01 -9.51 -3.50
C VAL A 415 -15.04 -10.90 -2.86
N THR A 416 -16.23 -11.50 -2.74
CA THR A 416 -16.40 -12.88 -2.28
C THR A 416 -16.03 -13.92 -3.36
N GLY A 417 -15.92 -13.49 -4.62
CA GLY A 417 -15.69 -14.37 -5.75
C GLY A 417 -16.93 -15.12 -6.21
N GLU A 418 -18.12 -14.86 -5.65
CA GLU A 418 -19.41 -15.41 -6.12
C GLU A 418 -19.59 -15.09 -7.61
N LYS A 419 -19.45 -13.81 -7.97
CA LYS A 419 -19.40 -13.35 -9.37
C LYS A 419 -17.97 -13.10 -9.82
N LYS A 420 -17.67 -13.51 -11.05
CA LYS A 420 -16.35 -13.30 -11.68
C LYS A 420 -16.48 -12.19 -12.71
N ALA A 421 -15.51 -11.29 -12.73
CA ALA A 421 -15.50 -10.15 -13.64
C ALA A 421 -14.44 -10.29 -14.74
N CYS A 422 -14.73 -9.66 -15.88
CA CYS A 422 -13.75 -9.37 -16.92
C CYS A 422 -13.89 -7.93 -17.44
N TYR A 423 -12.86 -7.46 -18.15
CA TYR A 423 -12.74 -6.09 -18.62
C TYR A 423 -12.61 -6.02 -20.14
N CYS A 424 -13.59 -5.40 -20.80
CA CYS A 424 -13.87 -5.46 -22.23
C CYS A 424 -13.57 -4.13 -22.93
N LEU A 425 -12.30 -3.76 -22.97
CA LEU A 425 -11.83 -2.52 -23.61
C LEU A 425 -11.31 -2.77 -25.04
N THR A 426 -10.27 -3.59 -25.16
CA THR A 426 -9.50 -3.81 -26.38
C THR A 426 -10.33 -4.42 -27.52
N GLU A 427 -10.10 -3.91 -28.73
CA GLU A 427 -10.70 -4.41 -29.97
C GLU A 427 -9.60 -4.79 -30.98
N PRO A 428 -9.91 -5.58 -32.03
CA PRO A 428 -8.90 -6.00 -33.01
C PRO A 428 -8.08 -4.86 -33.63
N ASN A 429 -8.68 -3.67 -33.76
CA ASN A 429 -8.03 -2.49 -34.34
C ASN A 429 -7.77 -1.37 -33.30
N ALA A 430 -7.97 -1.63 -32.00
CA ALA A 430 -7.82 -0.63 -30.94
C ALA A 430 -7.22 -1.27 -29.67
N GLY A 431 -5.90 -1.20 -29.55
CA GLY A 431 -5.11 -1.62 -28.39
C GLY A 431 -4.60 -0.42 -27.59
N SER A 432 -3.40 0.05 -27.92
CA SER A 432 -2.79 1.24 -27.30
C SER A 432 -3.64 2.50 -27.47
N ASP A 433 -4.23 2.69 -28.65
CA ASP A 433 -5.25 3.72 -28.90
C ASP A 433 -6.65 3.19 -28.54
N ALA A 434 -6.88 2.98 -27.24
CA ALA A 434 -8.10 2.34 -26.77
C ALA A 434 -9.37 3.14 -27.11
N ASN A 435 -9.30 4.48 -27.18
CA ASN A 435 -10.46 5.33 -27.49
C ASN A 435 -10.92 5.25 -28.95
N ALA A 436 -10.10 4.64 -29.84
CA ALA A 436 -10.46 4.36 -31.22
C ALA A 436 -11.40 3.16 -31.39
N GLY A 437 -11.80 2.49 -30.30
CA GLY A 437 -12.79 1.40 -30.32
C GLY A 437 -14.06 1.75 -31.09
N LYS A 438 -14.58 0.76 -31.80
CA LYS A 438 -15.72 0.83 -32.73
C LYS A 438 -16.98 0.12 -32.23
N SER A 439 -16.92 -0.60 -31.10
CA SER A 439 -18.14 -1.12 -30.48
C SER A 439 -19.13 0.02 -30.23
N LYS A 440 -20.39 -0.19 -30.60
CA LYS A 440 -21.45 0.81 -30.52
C LYS A 440 -22.50 0.43 -29.49
N ALA A 441 -23.09 1.44 -28.89
CA ALA A 441 -24.33 1.37 -28.14
C ALA A 441 -25.29 2.41 -28.71
N HIS A 442 -26.57 2.09 -28.80
CA HIS A 442 -27.63 3.07 -29.07
C HIS A 442 -28.75 2.85 -28.07
N LEU A 443 -29.49 3.91 -27.74
CA LEU A 443 -30.65 3.79 -26.86
C LEU A 443 -31.78 3.06 -27.61
N SER A 444 -32.43 2.10 -26.96
CA SER A 444 -33.59 1.39 -27.51
C SER A 444 -34.77 2.35 -27.71
N ASP A 445 -35.70 1.99 -28.60
CA ASP A 445 -36.86 2.81 -28.93
C ASP A 445 -37.75 3.13 -27.70
N ASP A 446 -37.76 2.25 -26.70
CA ASP A 446 -38.49 2.42 -25.43
C ASP A 446 -37.72 3.23 -24.37
N GLY A 447 -36.47 3.60 -24.65
CA GLY A 447 -35.60 4.35 -23.76
C GLY A 447 -35.11 3.59 -22.52
N GLN A 448 -35.35 2.27 -22.41
CA GLN A 448 -35.04 1.49 -21.20
C GLN A 448 -33.67 0.84 -21.23
N HIS A 449 -33.10 0.60 -22.42
CA HIS A 449 -31.86 -0.14 -22.60
C HIS A 449 -30.92 0.56 -23.59
N TYR A 450 -29.63 0.35 -23.42
CA TYR A 450 -28.64 0.47 -24.49
C TYR A 450 -28.50 -0.87 -25.20
N ILE A 451 -28.53 -0.86 -26.52
CA ILE A 451 -28.31 -2.04 -27.34
C ILE A 451 -26.85 -2.06 -27.81
N LEU A 452 -26.04 -2.93 -27.22
CA LEU A 452 -24.61 -3.03 -27.53
C LEU A 452 -24.33 -3.98 -28.69
N ASN A 453 -23.47 -3.53 -29.60
CA ASN A 453 -22.94 -4.30 -30.72
C ASN A 453 -21.44 -4.07 -30.86
N GLY A 454 -20.67 -5.14 -31.00
CA GLY A 454 -19.23 -5.02 -31.24
C GLY A 454 -18.44 -6.29 -30.94
N GLN A 455 -17.12 -6.18 -31.09
CA GLN A 455 -16.18 -7.26 -30.86
C GLN A 455 -15.05 -6.77 -29.95
N LYS A 456 -14.80 -7.55 -28.91
CA LYS A 456 -13.70 -7.39 -27.97
C LYS A 456 -12.72 -8.55 -28.11
N ILE A 457 -11.44 -8.30 -27.87
CA ILE A 457 -10.37 -9.28 -28.04
C ILE A 457 -9.41 -9.25 -26.85
N TRP A 458 -8.79 -10.39 -26.55
CA TRP A 458 -7.88 -10.59 -25.42
C TRP A 458 -8.55 -10.40 -24.05
N ILE A 459 -9.79 -10.86 -23.91
CA ILE A 459 -10.57 -10.64 -22.68
C ILE A 459 -10.26 -11.73 -21.68
N SER A 460 -9.40 -11.39 -20.72
CA SER A 460 -9.08 -12.27 -19.59
C SER A 460 -10.31 -12.58 -18.73
N ASN A 461 -10.38 -13.78 -18.16
CA ASN A 461 -11.50 -14.33 -17.37
C ASN A 461 -12.82 -14.57 -18.15
N SER A 462 -12.92 -14.19 -19.42
CA SER A 462 -14.18 -14.26 -20.19
C SER A 462 -14.79 -15.67 -20.31
N GLY A 463 -13.99 -16.74 -20.19
CA GLY A 463 -14.48 -18.11 -20.21
C GLY A 463 -15.39 -18.47 -19.03
N PHE A 464 -15.33 -17.72 -17.94
CA PHE A 464 -16.09 -17.97 -16.72
C PHE A 464 -16.66 -16.71 -16.04
N ALA A 465 -16.50 -15.54 -16.64
CA ALA A 465 -17.02 -14.28 -16.09
C ALA A 465 -18.56 -14.23 -16.13
N ASP A 466 -19.13 -13.68 -15.07
CA ASP A 466 -20.55 -13.36 -14.90
C ASP A 466 -20.83 -11.89 -15.20
N LEU A 467 -19.82 -11.03 -15.02
CA LEU A 467 -19.91 -9.58 -15.17
C LEU A 467 -18.83 -9.06 -16.14
N PHE A 468 -19.23 -8.24 -17.11
CA PHE A 468 -18.38 -7.69 -18.14
C PHE A 468 -18.39 -6.16 -18.03
N ILE A 469 -17.23 -5.54 -17.80
CA ILE A 469 -17.08 -4.07 -17.89
C ILE A 469 -16.79 -3.70 -19.34
N VAL A 470 -17.80 -3.25 -20.08
CA VAL A 470 -17.73 -3.07 -21.54
C VAL A 470 -17.61 -1.61 -21.93
N PHE A 471 -16.69 -1.29 -22.84
CA PHE A 471 -16.52 0.05 -23.38
C PHE A 471 -17.09 0.13 -24.80
N ALA A 472 -17.94 1.11 -25.06
CA ALA A 472 -18.53 1.33 -26.39
C ALA A 472 -18.83 2.81 -26.61
N LYS A 473 -18.89 3.24 -27.87
CA LYS A 473 -19.34 4.59 -28.25
C LYS A 473 -20.86 4.61 -28.31
N ILE A 474 -21.47 5.61 -27.69
CA ILE A 474 -22.91 5.83 -27.84
C ILE A 474 -23.11 6.64 -29.12
N ASP A 475 -23.82 6.07 -30.09
CA ASP A 475 -24.05 6.63 -31.42
C ASP A 475 -22.73 7.05 -32.13
N ASP A 476 -22.52 8.36 -32.30
CA ASP A 476 -21.36 8.98 -32.95
C ASP A 476 -20.47 9.74 -31.95
N ASP A 477 -20.58 9.43 -30.66
CA ASP A 477 -19.72 10.03 -29.62
C ASP A 477 -18.24 9.82 -29.92
N LYS A 478 -17.46 10.89 -29.73
CA LYS A 478 -16.00 10.83 -29.91
C LYS A 478 -15.33 9.89 -28.89
N ASN A 479 -15.83 9.90 -27.65
CA ASN A 479 -15.24 9.18 -26.53
C ASN A 479 -16.07 7.97 -26.14
N LEU A 480 -15.40 6.95 -25.61
CA LEU A 480 -16.05 5.76 -25.08
C LEU A 480 -16.92 6.08 -23.85
N SER A 481 -18.04 5.37 -23.71
CA SER A 481 -18.78 5.17 -22.48
C SER A 481 -18.47 3.77 -21.91
N ALA A 482 -18.70 3.57 -20.62
CA ALA A 482 -18.52 2.28 -19.95
C ALA A 482 -19.86 1.72 -19.47
N PHE A 483 -20.00 0.41 -19.47
CA PHE A 483 -21.22 -0.30 -19.11
C PHE A 483 -20.91 -1.51 -18.23
N ILE A 484 -21.75 -1.77 -17.24
CA ILE A 484 -21.76 -3.00 -16.47
C ILE A 484 -22.71 -3.98 -17.18
N VAL A 485 -22.21 -5.07 -17.73
CA VAL A 485 -23.00 -6.03 -18.51
C VAL A 485 -23.01 -7.37 -17.79
N GLU A 486 -24.19 -7.84 -17.38
CA GLU A 486 -24.35 -9.17 -16.80
C GLU A 486 -24.47 -10.21 -17.91
N LYS A 487 -23.84 -11.38 -17.73
CA LYS A 487 -23.92 -12.49 -18.69
C LYS A 487 -25.36 -12.90 -19.01
N THR A 488 -26.25 -12.78 -18.02
CA THR A 488 -27.68 -13.12 -18.10
C THR A 488 -28.49 -12.20 -19.03
N TYR A 489 -27.95 -11.04 -19.41
CA TYR A 489 -28.63 -10.13 -20.35
C TYR A 489 -28.71 -10.68 -21.78
N GLY A 490 -27.93 -11.72 -22.10
CA GLY A 490 -27.93 -12.33 -23.43
C GLY A 490 -27.25 -11.45 -24.48
N GLY A 491 -27.25 -11.90 -25.74
CA GLY A 491 -26.53 -11.20 -26.82
C GLY A 491 -25.01 -11.21 -26.67
N ILE A 492 -24.45 -12.11 -25.86
CA ILE A 492 -23.01 -12.32 -25.68
C ILE A 492 -22.61 -13.66 -26.26
N GLU A 493 -21.69 -13.66 -27.23
CA GLU A 493 -21.07 -14.86 -27.77
C GLU A 493 -19.57 -14.85 -27.47
N LEU A 494 -19.03 -15.99 -27.04
CA LEU A 494 -17.61 -16.16 -26.73
C LEU A 494 -16.91 -16.90 -27.87
N GLY A 495 -15.75 -16.39 -28.28
CA GLY A 495 -14.83 -17.13 -29.14
C GLY A 495 -14.22 -18.34 -28.43
N ALA A 496 -13.40 -19.09 -29.18
CA ALA A 496 -12.53 -20.11 -28.59
C ALA A 496 -11.50 -19.46 -27.65
N GLU A 497 -10.93 -20.27 -26.76
CA GLU A 497 -9.75 -19.86 -25.98
C GLU A 497 -8.58 -19.55 -26.91
N GLU A 498 -7.93 -18.42 -26.66
CA GLU A 498 -6.81 -17.95 -27.46
C GLU A 498 -5.57 -18.83 -27.23
N LYS A 499 -4.89 -19.18 -28.33
CA LYS A 499 -3.60 -19.88 -28.30
C LYS A 499 -2.49 -18.87 -28.05
N LYS A 500 -2.00 -18.80 -26.82
CA LYS A 500 -1.04 -17.80 -26.33
C LYS A 500 0.38 -18.36 -26.22
N LEU A 501 1.37 -17.46 -26.20
CA LEU A 501 2.76 -17.82 -25.89
C LEU A 501 2.88 -18.40 -24.46
N GLY A 502 2.35 -17.70 -23.46
CA GLY A 502 2.36 -18.10 -22.06
C GLY A 502 1.01 -17.87 -21.40
N ILE A 503 1.00 -17.93 -20.07
CA ILE A 503 -0.17 -17.80 -19.19
C ILE A 503 -1.36 -18.66 -19.63
N HIS A 504 -1.10 -19.93 -19.96
CA HIS A 504 -2.08 -20.82 -20.60
C HIS A 504 -3.31 -21.04 -19.71
N GLY A 505 -3.12 -21.16 -18.39
CA GLY A 505 -4.21 -21.30 -17.45
C GLY A 505 -5.09 -20.07 -17.25
N SER A 506 -4.70 -18.89 -17.76
CA SER A 506 -5.56 -17.72 -17.79
C SER A 506 -6.53 -17.84 -18.97
N SER A 507 -7.84 -17.85 -18.68
CA SER A 507 -8.87 -17.80 -19.73
C SER A 507 -8.75 -16.50 -20.50
N THR A 508 -8.72 -16.57 -21.83
CA THR A 508 -8.61 -15.40 -22.71
C THR A 508 -9.37 -15.68 -24.00
N ARG A 509 -10.42 -14.90 -24.29
CA ARG A 509 -11.26 -15.09 -25.48
C ARG A 509 -11.56 -13.77 -26.17
N GLN A 510 -12.05 -13.89 -27.39
CA GLN A 510 -12.85 -12.86 -28.01
C GLN A 510 -14.27 -12.87 -27.44
N VAL A 511 -14.86 -11.70 -27.30
CA VAL A 511 -16.24 -11.51 -26.81
C VAL A 511 -16.99 -10.68 -27.83
N PHE A 512 -18.10 -11.22 -28.33
CA PHE A 512 -18.96 -10.58 -29.31
C PHE A 512 -20.27 -10.17 -28.64
N PHE A 513 -20.64 -8.91 -28.83
CA PHE A 513 -21.93 -8.38 -28.41
C PHE A 513 -22.81 -8.24 -29.65
N LYS A 514 -23.95 -8.91 -29.66
CA LYS A 514 -24.95 -8.90 -30.73
C LYS A 514 -26.31 -8.51 -30.17
N ASN A 515 -26.67 -7.24 -30.38
CA ASN A 515 -27.88 -6.64 -29.83
C ASN A 515 -28.06 -6.93 -28.33
N CYS A 516 -26.98 -6.85 -27.55
CA CYS A 516 -26.99 -7.11 -26.12
C CYS A 516 -27.74 -5.98 -25.40
N PRO A 517 -28.90 -6.24 -24.75
CA PRO A 517 -29.65 -5.21 -24.05
C PRO A 517 -29.02 -4.94 -22.69
N VAL A 518 -28.65 -3.69 -22.42
CA VAL A 518 -28.06 -3.27 -21.14
C VAL A 518 -28.94 -2.17 -20.54
N PRO A 519 -29.47 -2.34 -19.31
CA PRO A 519 -30.31 -1.32 -18.69
C PRO A 519 -29.63 0.06 -18.66
N ILE A 520 -30.39 1.14 -18.80
CA ILE A 520 -29.83 2.51 -18.71
C ILE A 520 -29.12 2.77 -17.37
N SER A 521 -29.59 2.13 -16.29
CA SER A 521 -28.99 2.20 -14.96
C SER A 521 -27.64 1.48 -14.83
N ASN A 522 -27.24 0.73 -15.85
CA ASN A 522 -25.97 0.00 -15.90
C ASN A 522 -24.88 0.75 -16.70
N ILE A 523 -25.12 1.99 -17.14
CA ILE A 523 -24.04 2.87 -17.57
C ILE A 523 -23.15 3.21 -16.37
N LEU A 524 -21.83 3.12 -16.53
CA LEU A 524 -20.87 3.41 -15.48
C LEU A 524 -20.34 4.84 -15.65
N SER A 525 -20.53 5.69 -14.63
CA SER A 525 -20.36 7.14 -14.73
C SER A 525 -21.33 7.79 -15.73
N THR A 526 -20.85 8.73 -16.55
CA THR A 526 -21.64 9.48 -17.53
C THR A 526 -21.25 9.14 -18.97
N ARG A 527 -22.16 9.39 -19.92
CA ARG A 527 -21.92 9.26 -21.37
C ARG A 527 -20.63 9.98 -21.80
N GLY A 528 -19.77 9.28 -22.52
CA GLY A 528 -18.49 9.78 -23.02
C GLY A 528 -17.35 9.82 -22.00
N ASN A 529 -17.58 9.39 -20.75
CA ASN A 529 -16.57 9.41 -19.69
C ASN A 529 -15.80 8.08 -19.52
N GLY A 530 -16.12 7.05 -20.30
CA GLY A 530 -15.51 5.72 -20.21
C GLY A 530 -13.99 5.72 -20.44
N PHE A 531 -13.48 6.53 -21.38
CA PHE A 531 -12.02 6.59 -21.59
C PHE A 531 -11.26 7.09 -20.34
N LYS A 532 -11.86 8.02 -19.59
CA LYS A 532 -11.28 8.50 -18.32
C LYS A 532 -11.22 7.38 -17.28
N ILE A 533 -12.27 6.56 -17.18
CA ILE A 533 -12.30 5.37 -16.31
C ILE A 533 -11.13 4.45 -16.67
N ALA A 534 -10.96 4.14 -17.95
CA ALA A 534 -9.91 3.26 -18.42
C ALA A 534 -8.51 3.76 -18.03
N VAL A 535 -8.21 5.04 -18.27
CA VAL A 535 -6.89 5.61 -17.94
C VAL A 535 -6.63 5.62 -16.43
N ASN A 536 -7.64 5.90 -15.62
CA ASN A 536 -7.45 6.00 -14.17
C ASN A 536 -7.28 4.63 -13.52
N VAL A 537 -8.02 3.61 -13.95
CA VAL A 537 -7.85 2.24 -13.45
C VAL A 537 -6.48 1.67 -13.85
N LEU A 538 -5.94 2.04 -15.02
CA LEU A 538 -4.60 1.63 -15.44
C LEU A 538 -3.48 2.13 -14.51
N ASN A 539 -3.64 3.27 -13.82
CA ASN A 539 -2.58 3.79 -12.95
C ASN A 539 -2.27 2.82 -11.79
N ILE A 540 -3.30 2.31 -11.12
CA ILE A 540 -3.13 1.29 -10.07
C ILE A 540 -2.81 -0.08 -10.65
N GLY A 541 -3.35 -0.43 -11.83
CA GLY A 541 -2.99 -1.65 -12.56
C GLY A 541 -1.48 -1.74 -12.86
N ARG A 542 -0.88 -0.64 -13.34
CA ARG A 542 0.58 -0.51 -13.56
C ARG A 542 1.39 -0.75 -12.29
N LEU A 543 1.00 -0.14 -11.18
CA LEU A 543 1.70 -0.33 -9.91
C LEU A 543 1.54 -1.76 -9.37
N LYS A 544 0.32 -2.30 -9.37
CA LYS A 544 0.04 -3.68 -8.94
C LYS A 544 0.79 -4.68 -9.80
N LEU A 545 0.94 -4.43 -11.10
CA LEU A 545 1.78 -5.25 -11.98
C LEU A 545 3.26 -5.13 -11.61
N GLY A 546 3.78 -3.91 -11.39
CA GLY A 546 5.16 -3.70 -10.95
C GLY A 546 5.52 -4.48 -9.68
N ALA A 547 4.61 -4.52 -8.70
CA ALA A 547 4.75 -5.35 -7.50
C ALA A 547 4.50 -6.84 -7.80
N GLY A 548 3.49 -7.15 -8.61
CA GLY A 548 3.02 -8.51 -8.90
C GLY A 548 3.98 -9.39 -9.71
N ILE A 549 5.12 -8.86 -10.16
CA ILE A 549 6.20 -9.68 -10.73
C ILE A 549 7.15 -10.23 -9.66
N LEU A 550 7.23 -9.60 -8.49
CA LEU A 550 8.32 -9.78 -7.52
C LEU A 550 8.37 -11.21 -6.95
N GLY A 551 7.23 -11.78 -6.57
CA GLY A 551 7.16 -13.14 -6.07
C GLY A 551 7.65 -14.15 -7.11
N GLY A 552 7.20 -13.99 -8.36
CA GLY A 552 7.66 -14.81 -9.49
C GLY A 552 9.16 -14.66 -9.72
N ALA A 553 9.67 -13.43 -9.73
CA ALA A 553 11.08 -13.14 -9.90
C ALA A 553 11.97 -13.75 -8.79
N ARG A 554 11.56 -13.64 -7.52
CA ARG A 554 12.25 -14.28 -6.38
C ARG A 554 12.23 -15.79 -6.50
N TRP A 555 11.09 -16.37 -6.85
CA TRP A 555 10.98 -17.82 -7.06
C TRP A 555 11.92 -18.30 -8.18
N VAL A 556 11.93 -17.61 -9.34
CA VAL A 556 12.83 -17.94 -10.46
C VAL A 556 14.30 -17.86 -10.06
N LEU A 557 14.71 -16.79 -9.36
CA LEU A 557 16.09 -16.65 -8.88
C LEU A 557 16.46 -17.76 -7.89
N ASN A 558 15.56 -18.13 -6.98
CA ASN A 558 15.77 -19.22 -6.04
C ASN A 558 16.01 -20.55 -6.78
N GLN A 559 15.21 -20.84 -7.81
CA GLN A 559 15.38 -22.05 -8.64
C GLN A 559 16.70 -22.03 -9.42
N ALA A 560 17.07 -20.89 -10.02
CA ALA A 560 18.35 -20.72 -10.71
C ALA A 560 19.54 -20.90 -9.77
N PHE A 561 19.48 -20.34 -8.56
CA PHE A 561 20.50 -20.51 -7.54
C PHE A 561 20.62 -21.96 -7.07
N GLN A 562 19.50 -22.63 -6.78
CA GLN A 562 19.48 -24.04 -6.39
C GLN A 562 20.05 -24.95 -7.49
N TYR A 563 19.69 -24.70 -8.75
CA TYR A 563 20.25 -25.45 -9.87
C TYR A 563 21.74 -25.19 -10.03
N ALA A 564 22.18 -23.93 -9.93
CA ALA A 564 23.59 -23.56 -10.04
C ALA A 564 24.47 -24.18 -8.95
N THR A 565 23.95 -24.33 -7.73
CA THR A 565 24.66 -24.91 -6.59
C THR A 565 24.74 -26.43 -6.62
N THR A 566 23.87 -27.10 -7.38
CA THR A 566 23.78 -28.57 -7.44
C THR A 566 24.32 -29.14 -8.76
N ARG A 567 24.07 -28.48 -9.90
CA ARG A 567 24.52 -28.93 -11.22
C ARG A 567 26.04 -28.81 -11.33
N LYS A 568 26.70 -29.88 -11.81
CA LYS A 568 28.15 -29.92 -12.04
C LYS A 568 28.50 -29.93 -13.53
N GLN A 569 29.54 -29.17 -13.89
CA GLN A 569 30.26 -29.20 -15.18
C GLN A 569 31.73 -28.90 -14.91
N PHE A 570 32.64 -29.47 -15.71
CA PHE A 570 34.09 -29.35 -15.48
C PHE A 570 34.48 -29.65 -14.02
N ASP A 571 33.91 -30.73 -13.47
CA ASP A 571 34.11 -31.23 -12.09
C ASP A 571 33.82 -30.27 -10.93
N GLN A 572 33.12 -29.17 -11.19
CA GLN A 572 32.70 -28.19 -10.18
C GLN A 572 31.23 -27.80 -10.35
N THR A 573 30.63 -27.23 -9.31
CA THR A 573 29.25 -26.72 -9.39
C THR A 573 29.19 -25.51 -10.31
N LEU A 574 28.07 -25.27 -10.99
CA LEU A 574 27.94 -24.08 -11.84
C LEU A 574 28.18 -22.78 -11.05
N PHE A 575 27.78 -22.76 -9.78
CA PHE A 575 27.96 -21.62 -8.89
C PHE A 575 29.42 -21.24 -8.64
N SER A 576 30.40 -22.11 -8.89
CA SER A 576 31.82 -21.73 -8.76
C SER A 576 32.29 -20.80 -9.87
N PHE A 577 31.63 -20.79 -11.04
CA PHE A 577 32.01 -19.96 -12.19
C PHE A 577 31.60 -18.51 -11.99
N GLY A 578 32.53 -17.58 -12.28
CA GLY A 578 32.30 -16.14 -12.17
C GLY A 578 31.11 -15.64 -13.01
N ALA A 579 30.91 -16.21 -14.21
CA ALA A 579 29.79 -15.86 -15.09
C ALA A 579 28.42 -16.18 -14.48
N ILE A 580 28.30 -17.28 -13.73
CA ILE A 580 27.05 -17.65 -13.05
C ILE A 580 26.81 -16.74 -11.84
N LYS A 581 27.87 -16.41 -11.08
CA LYS A 581 27.78 -15.45 -9.98
C LYS A 581 27.34 -14.06 -10.45
N GLU A 582 27.84 -13.60 -11.58
CA GLU A 582 27.42 -12.34 -12.19
C GLU A 582 25.91 -12.33 -12.51
N LYS A 583 25.37 -13.39 -13.11
CA LYS A 583 23.93 -13.51 -13.39
C LYS A 583 23.11 -13.45 -12.11
N ILE A 584 23.48 -14.21 -11.08
CA ILE A 584 22.81 -14.22 -9.77
C ILE A 584 22.83 -12.82 -9.12
N ALA A 585 23.96 -12.13 -9.15
CA ALA A 585 24.08 -10.80 -8.58
C ALA A 585 23.20 -9.77 -9.29
N ASN A 586 23.19 -9.78 -10.63
CA ASN A 586 22.39 -8.85 -11.42
C ASN A 586 20.87 -9.12 -11.24
N MET A 587 20.47 -10.39 -11.20
CA MET A 587 19.07 -10.77 -10.89
C MET A 587 18.66 -10.29 -9.49
N ALA A 588 19.48 -10.53 -8.47
CA ALA A 588 19.19 -10.08 -7.10
C ALA A 588 19.09 -8.55 -7.00
N SER A 589 19.99 -7.82 -7.68
CA SER A 589 19.99 -6.36 -7.71
C SER A 589 18.71 -5.79 -8.31
N ARG A 590 18.23 -6.38 -9.42
CA ARG A 590 16.98 -5.95 -10.07
C ARG A 590 15.76 -6.22 -9.22
N ILE A 591 15.67 -7.39 -8.58
CA ILE A 591 14.57 -7.69 -7.64
C ILE A 591 14.55 -6.65 -6.51
N TYR A 592 15.70 -6.40 -5.88
CA TYR A 592 15.82 -5.41 -4.82
C TYR A 592 15.39 -4.02 -5.27
N ALA A 593 15.78 -3.61 -6.48
CA ALA A 593 15.42 -2.33 -7.06
C ALA A 593 13.92 -2.22 -7.39
N THR A 594 13.33 -3.24 -8.04
CA THR A 594 11.89 -3.29 -8.35
C THR A 594 11.04 -3.27 -7.09
N GLU A 595 11.48 -3.96 -6.05
CA GLU A 595 10.83 -3.96 -4.75
C GLU A 595 10.89 -2.57 -4.10
N SER A 596 12.07 -1.94 -4.13
CA SER A 596 12.26 -0.60 -3.56
C SER A 596 11.33 0.43 -4.20
N ILE A 597 11.21 0.45 -5.52
CA ILE A 597 10.32 1.40 -6.21
C ILE A 597 8.84 1.07 -5.96
N SER A 598 8.44 -0.21 -5.99
CA SER A 598 7.02 -0.58 -5.89
C SER A 598 6.45 -0.21 -4.52
N TYR A 599 7.18 -0.52 -3.45
CA TYR A 599 6.79 -0.18 -2.09
C TYR A 599 6.97 1.30 -1.76
N ARG A 600 7.91 2.00 -2.42
CA ARG A 600 8.01 3.47 -2.34
C ARG A 600 6.73 4.13 -2.84
N VAL A 601 6.31 3.80 -4.07
CA VAL A 601 5.11 4.38 -4.67
C VAL A 601 3.86 4.04 -3.88
N GLY A 602 3.70 2.78 -3.44
CA GLY A 602 2.56 2.39 -2.61
C GLY A 602 2.46 3.22 -1.33
N ASN A 603 3.58 3.43 -0.64
CA ASN A 603 3.64 4.26 0.56
C ASN A 603 3.33 5.75 0.28
N GLU A 604 3.84 6.30 -0.82
CA GLU A 604 3.58 7.68 -1.23
C GLU A 604 2.08 7.89 -1.53
N ILE A 605 1.43 6.94 -2.21
CA ILE A 605 -0.02 6.96 -2.44
C ILE A 605 -0.79 6.89 -1.12
N ASP A 606 -0.47 5.95 -0.23
CA ASP A 606 -1.15 5.81 1.06
C ASP A 606 -1.01 7.08 1.92
N THR A 607 0.19 7.66 1.95
CA THR A 607 0.46 8.91 2.66
C THR A 607 -0.38 10.05 2.10
N LYS A 608 -0.45 10.16 0.76
CA LYS A 608 -1.25 11.19 0.09
C LYS A 608 -2.75 11.03 0.35
N MET A 609 -3.24 9.79 0.35
CA MET A 609 -4.63 9.48 0.69
C MET A 609 -4.97 9.91 2.12
N LEU A 610 -4.08 9.68 3.08
CA LEU A 610 -4.27 10.12 4.46
C LEU A 610 -4.30 11.65 4.58
N GLN A 611 -3.43 12.36 3.85
CA GLN A 611 -3.41 13.83 3.83
C GLN A 611 -4.68 14.44 3.20
N ASP A 612 -5.27 13.77 2.22
CA ASP A 612 -6.45 14.27 1.49
C ASP A 612 -7.79 13.77 2.08
N LYS A 613 -7.77 12.88 3.09
CA LYS A 613 -8.97 12.29 3.71
C LYS A 613 -9.99 13.31 4.24
N HIS A 614 -9.55 14.52 4.57
CA HIS A 614 -10.42 15.60 5.08
C HIS A 614 -11.02 16.51 3.99
N LYS A 615 -10.71 16.29 2.71
CA LYS A 615 -11.11 17.21 1.61
C LYS A 615 -12.41 16.80 0.92
N THR A 616 -12.85 15.55 1.05
CA THR A 616 -14.07 15.03 0.41
C THR A 616 -14.54 13.75 1.13
N ASP A 617 -15.86 13.62 1.30
CA ASP A 617 -16.50 12.45 1.92
C ASP A 617 -16.62 11.23 0.97
N GLN A 618 -16.27 11.39 -0.31
CA GLN A 618 -16.37 10.31 -1.30
C GLN A 618 -15.05 9.55 -1.43
N PHE A 619 -14.98 8.38 -0.79
CA PHE A 619 -13.82 7.46 -0.82
C PHE A 619 -13.24 7.29 -2.24
N GLY A 620 -14.10 7.05 -3.25
CA GLY A 620 -13.67 6.83 -4.64
C GLY A 620 -12.94 8.03 -5.26
N GLU A 621 -13.33 9.27 -4.93
CA GLU A 621 -12.72 10.47 -5.52
C GLU A 621 -11.34 10.77 -4.89
N THR A 622 -11.21 10.65 -3.57
CA THR A 622 -9.93 10.82 -2.85
C THR A 622 -8.91 9.76 -3.26
N TYR A 623 -9.37 8.50 -3.40
CA TYR A 623 -8.54 7.39 -3.84
C TYR A 623 -8.00 7.60 -5.26
N LEU A 624 -8.88 7.97 -6.20
CA LEU A 624 -8.53 8.27 -7.58
C LEU A 624 -7.51 9.41 -7.72
N LYS A 625 -7.72 10.53 -7.02
CA LYS A 625 -6.82 11.69 -7.09
C LYS A 625 -5.43 11.36 -6.57
N SER A 626 -5.36 10.59 -5.49
CA SER A 626 -4.08 10.17 -4.90
C SER A 626 -3.29 9.28 -5.86
N ILE A 627 -3.96 8.32 -6.52
CA ILE A 627 -3.30 7.48 -7.53
C ILE A 627 -2.89 8.27 -8.78
N GLU A 628 -3.73 9.21 -9.23
CA GLU A 628 -3.42 10.06 -10.38
C GLU A 628 -2.17 10.92 -10.13
N GLU A 629 -1.94 11.34 -8.88
CA GLU A 629 -0.72 12.06 -8.48
C GLU A 629 0.55 11.23 -8.71
N PHE A 630 0.50 9.90 -8.52
CA PHE A 630 1.65 9.00 -8.67
C PHE A 630 1.61 8.13 -9.94
N ALA A 631 0.93 8.61 -10.98
CA ALA A 631 0.80 7.88 -12.25
C ALA A 631 2.14 7.74 -13.01
N ILE A 632 3.06 8.71 -12.87
CA ILE A 632 4.40 8.65 -13.47
C ILE A 632 5.19 7.52 -12.82
N GLU A 633 5.22 7.49 -11.50
CA GLU A 633 5.96 6.52 -10.69
C GLU A 633 5.36 5.11 -10.83
N SER A 634 4.03 5.00 -10.94
CA SER A 634 3.35 3.74 -11.27
C SER A 634 3.78 3.20 -12.64
N SER A 635 3.97 4.09 -13.63
CA SER A 635 4.47 3.72 -14.96
C SER A 635 5.95 3.29 -14.90
N ILE A 636 6.76 3.94 -14.07
CA ILE A 636 8.16 3.54 -13.81
C ILE A 636 8.20 2.12 -13.20
N ALA A 637 7.40 1.86 -12.17
CA ALA A 637 7.31 0.54 -11.54
C ALA A 637 6.90 -0.55 -12.54
N LYS A 638 5.92 -0.26 -13.40
CA LYS A 638 5.47 -1.18 -14.45
C LYS A 638 6.57 -1.51 -15.46
N VAL A 639 7.23 -0.49 -16.02
CA VAL A 639 8.26 -0.67 -17.05
C VAL A 639 9.48 -1.37 -16.47
N TYR A 640 10.03 -0.85 -15.37
CA TYR A 640 11.22 -1.42 -14.76
C TYR A 640 10.97 -2.82 -14.19
N GLY A 641 9.82 -3.06 -13.57
CA GLY A 641 9.45 -4.37 -13.04
C GLY A 641 9.27 -5.43 -14.14
N SER A 642 8.54 -5.11 -15.21
CA SER A 642 8.37 -6.04 -16.34
C SER A 642 9.68 -6.37 -17.07
N GLU A 643 10.57 -5.39 -17.26
CA GLU A 643 11.89 -5.61 -17.86
C GLU A 643 12.86 -6.31 -16.92
N SER A 644 12.68 -6.17 -15.61
CA SER A 644 13.41 -6.95 -14.61
C SER A 644 12.98 -8.41 -14.64
N LEU A 645 11.68 -8.70 -14.70
CA LEU A 645 11.18 -10.07 -14.82
C LEU A 645 11.66 -10.74 -16.12
N ASP A 646 11.58 -10.04 -17.25
CA ASP A 646 12.08 -10.51 -18.55
C ASP A 646 13.56 -10.91 -18.46
N PHE A 647 14.41 -10.03 -17.93
CA PHE A 647 15.84 -10.32 -17.71
C PHE A 647 16.07 -11.51 -16.76
N ILE A 648 15.34 -11.57 -15.64
CA ILE A 648 15.52 -12.62 -14.63
C ILE A 648 15.14 -14.00 -15.18
N THR A 649 14.04 -14.08 -15.92
CA THR A 649 13.59 -15.35 -16.52
C THR A 649 14.51 -15.79 -17.67
N ASP A 650 15.00 -14.87 -18.49
CA ASP A 650 15.99 -15.15 -19.53
C ASP A 650 17.30 -15.70 -18.92
N GLU A 651 17.80 -15.04 -17.88
CA GLU A 651 19.02 -15.46 -17.21
C GLU A 651 18.88 -16.79 -16.47
N ALA A 652 17.68 -17.08 -15.94
CA ALA A 652 17.39 -18.38 -15.36
C ALA A 652 17.39 -19.49 -16.43
N VAL A 653 16.75 -19.29 -17.59
CA VAL A 653 16.84 -20.23 -18.71
C VAL A 653 18.29 -20.49 -19.08
N GLN A 654 19.11 -19.43 -19.16
CA GLN A 654 20.52 -19.54 -19.49
C GLN A 654 21.33 -20.30 -18.44
N ILE A 655 21.03 -20.15 -17.14
CA ILE A 655 21.67 -20.92 -16.06
C ILE A 655 21.30 -22.41 -16.14
N PHE A 656 20.06 -22.73 -16.51
CA PHE A 656 19.62 -24.12 -16.71
C PHE A 656 20.18 -24.74 -18.00
N GLY A 657 20.60 -23.91 -18.97
CA GLY A 657 21.10 -24.35 -20.27
C GLY A 657 20.01 -25.07 -21.06
N GLY A 658 20.33 -26.20 -21.69
CA GLY A 658 19.35 -26.99 -22.46
C GLY A 658 18.12 -27.42 -21.64
N MET A 659 18.27 -27.60 -20.32
CA MET A 659 17.14 -27.92 -19.44
C MET A 659 16.18 -26.75 -19.25
N GLY A 660 16.65 -25.51 -19.39
CA GLY A 660 15.82 -24.30 -19.30
C GLY A 660 14.85 -24.16 -20.49
N TYR A 661 15.12 -24.87 -21.59
CA TYR A 661 14.26 -24.95 -22.78
C TYR A 661 13.24 -26.10 -22.69
N SER A 662 13.37 -27.00 -21.71
CA SER A 662 12.48 -28.15 -21.56
C SER A 662 11.20 -27.75 -20.83
N ALA A 663 10.04 -28.08 -21.41
CA ALA A 663 8.74 -27.92 -20.76
C ALA A 663 8.53 -28.87 -19.56
N GLU A 664 9.46 -29.80 -19.30
CA GLU A 664 9.47 -30.62 -18.08
C GLU A 664 9.88 -29.80 -16.83
N LEU A 665 10.51 -28.64 -17.01
CA LEU A 665 10.92 -27.76 -15.92
C LEU A 665 10.11 -26.46 -15.90
N PRO A 666 9.75 -25.98 -14.71
CA PRO A 666 8.89 -24.80 -14.58
C PRO A 666 9.56 -23.48 -15.01
N ILE A 667 10.88 -23.46 -15.21
CA ILE A 667 11.62 -22.28 -15.68
C ILE A 667 11.25 -21.90 -17.12
N GLU A 668 11.00 -22.89 -17.99
CA GLU A 668 10.52 -22.66 -19.36
C GLU A 668 9.20 -21.88 -19.34
N ARG A 669 8.26 -22.31 -18.48
CA ARG A 669 6.96 -21.64 -18.31
C ARG A 669 7.15 -20.22 -17.82
N SER A 670 7.99 -20.01 -16.79
CA SER A 670 8.26 -18.66 -16.27
C SER A 670 8.74 -17.70 -17.35
N TYR A 671 9.59 -18.15 -18.28
CA TYR A 671 10.05 -17.35 -19.41
C TYR A 671 8.91 -16.94 -20.35
N ARG A 672 8.05 -17.89 -20.76
CA ARG A 672 6.91 -17.58 -21.64
C ARG A 672 5.88 -16.68 -20.95
N ASP A 673 5.59 -16.94 -19.67
CA ASP A 673 4.64 -16.16 -18.87
C ASP A 673 5.11 -14.72 -18.67
N ALA A 674 6.40 -14.51 -18.44
CA ALA A 674 6.98 -13.18 -18.23
C ALA A 674 6.77 -12.24 -19.43
N ARG A 675 6.73 -12.77 -20.66
CA ARG A 675 6.77 -11.96 -21.88
C ARG A 675 5.57 -11.01 -22.03
N ILE A 676 4.38 -11.40 -21.56
CA ILE A 676 3.18 -10.56 -21.64
C ILE A 676 3.27 -9.32 -20.75
N SER A 677 4.15 -9.34 -19.74
CA SER A 677 4.25 -8.26 -18.74
C SER A 677 4.63 -6.90 -19.32
N ARG A 678 5.36 -6.92 -20.43
CA ARG A 678 5.81 -5.73 -21.18
C ARG A 678 4.73 -5.16 -22.11
N ILE A 679 3.59 -5.83 -22.25
CA ILE A 679 2.54 -5.51 -23.23
C ILE A 679 1.26 -5.00 -22.55
N TYR A 680 0.70 -5.75 -21.60
CA TYR A 680 -0.52 -5.32 -20.90
C TYR A 680 -0.27 -4.12 -19.97
N GLU A 681 -1.32 -3.52 -19.43
CA GLU A 681 -1.26 -2.24 -18.67
C GLU A 681 -0.65 -1.08 -19.49
N GLY A 682 -0.86 -1.13 -20.81
CA GLY A 682 -0.19 -0.32 -21.82
C GLY A 682 1.23 -0.83 -22.10
N THR A 683 1.67 -0.83 -23.36
CA THR A 683 3.03 -1.32 -23.68
C THR A 683 4.09 -0.49 -22.97
N ASN A 684 5.30 -1.03 -22.82
CA ASN A 684 6.38 -0.27 -22.19
C ASN A 684 6.70 1.02 -22.96
N GLU A 685 6.52 1.05 -24.28
CA GLU A 685 6.70 2.26 -25.11
C GLU A 685 5.63 3.31 -24.78
N ILE A 686 4.36 2.92 -24.65
CA ILE A 686 3.28 3.83 -24.26
C ILE A 686 3.53 4.40 -22.86
N ASN A 687 3.96 3.57 -21.91
CA ASN A 687 4.27 4.02 -20.54
C ASN A 687 5.45 5.01 -20.52
N ARG A 688 6.51 4.74 -21.29
CA ARG A 688 7.66 5.64 -21.45
C ARG A 688 7.28 7.00 -22.05
N MET A 689 6.48 7.01 -23.11
CA MET A 689 6.02 8.28 -23.68
C MET A 689 5.10 9.03 -22.71
N LEU A 690 4.17 8.31 -22.07
CA LEU A 690 3.20 8.90 -21.14
C LEU A 690 3.89 9.57 -19.95
N MET A 691 4.91 8.95 -19.34
CA MET A 691 5.58 9.54 -18.17
C MET A 691 6.21 10.90 -18.48
N ILE A 692 6.87 11.04 -19.64
CA ILE A 692 7.51 12.30 -20.03
C ILE A 692 6.46 13.35 -20.41
N SER A 693 5.43 12.95 -21.16
CA SER A 693 4.33 13.85 -21.51
C SER A 693 3.59 14.36 -20.25
N MET A 694 3.36 13.50 -19.26
CA MET A 694 2.73 13.89 -17.99
C MET A 694 3.62 14.84 -17.18
N LEU A 695 4.93 14.57 -17.11
CA LEU A 695 5.90 15.42 -16.41
C LEU A 695 5.90 16.84 -17.00
N PHE A 696 6.03 16.97 -18.33
CA PHE A 696 6.01 18.28 -18.98
C PHE A 696 4.65 18.96 -18.91
N LYS A 697 3.55 18.21 -18.98
CA LYS A 697 2.20 18.77 -18.77
C LYS A 697 2.03 19.34 -17.35
N ARG A 698 2.57 18.68 -16.32
CA ARG A 698 2.59 19.22 -14.94
C ARG A 698 3.46 20.48 -14.85
N ALA A 699 4.58 20.51 -15.54
CA ALA A 699 5.44 21.70 -15.60
C ALA A 699 4.73 22.90 -16.25
N VAL A 700 4.08 22.71 -17.40
CA VAL A 700 3.33 23.77 -18.10
C VAL A 700 2.15 24.30 -17.26
N LYS A 701 1.49 23.42 -16.48
CA LYS A 701 0.39 23.82 -15.60
C LYS A 701 0.84 24.50 -14.30
N GLY A 702 2.14 24.54 -14.00
CA GLY A 702 2.68 25.10 -12.76
C GLY A 702 2.59 24.16 -11.55
N ASN A 703 2.24 22.89 -11.76
CA ASN A 703 2.22 21.86 -10.71
C ASN A 703 3.63 21.35 -10.35
N LEU A 704 4.62 21.59 -11.21
CA LEU A 704 6.01 21.19 -11.02
C LEU A 704 6.94 22.27 -11.58
N ASP A 705 7.84 22.81 -10.76
CA ASP A 705 8.80 23.84 -11.21
C ASP A 705 10.00 23.23 -11.96
N PHE A 706 9.76 22.66 -13.14
CA PHE A 706 10.81 22.06 -13.96
C PHE A 706 11.72 23.12 -14.61
N THR A 707 11.13 24.20 -15.13
CA THR A 707 11.83 25.20 -15.95
C THR A 707 12.92 25.93 -15.18
N THR A 708 12.64 26.36 -13.95
CA THR A 708 13.62 27.09 -13.12
C THR A 708 14.84 26.22 -12.82
N HIS A 709 14.61 24.96 -12.45
CA HIS A 709 15.66 24.01 -12.15
C HIS A 709 16.50 23.65 -13.38
N ALA A 710 15.88 23.45 -14.55
CA ALA A 710 16.59 23.23 -15.80
C ALA A 710 17.48 24.43 -16.19
N GLN A 711 16.98 25.66 -16.04
CA GLN A 711 17.75 26.87 -16.28
C GLN A 711 18.92 27.04 -15.30
N ALA A 712 18.72 26.70 -14.02
CA ALA A 712 19.79 26.74 -13.02
C ALA A 712 20.94 25.78 -13.38
N VAL A 713 20.61 24.55 -13.81
CA VAL A 713 21.62 23.57 -14.25
C VAL A 713 22.35 24.04 -15.50
N ALA A 714 21.64 24.62 -16.47
CA ALA A 714 22.27 25.17 -17.68
C ALA A 714 23.27 26.30 -17.35
N LYS A 715 22.94 27.17 -16.39
CA LYS A 715 23.86 28.22 -15.90
C LYS A 715 25.07 27.65 -15.15
N GLU A 716 24.93 26.51 -14.48
CA GLU A 716 26.05 25.86 -13.78
C GLU A 716 27.17 25.43 -14.74
N LEU A 717 26.86 25.15 -16.01
CA LEU A 717 27.85 24.72 -17.01
C LEU A 717 28.88 25.80 -17.35
N THR A 718 28.52 27.08 -17.23
CA THR A 718 29.40 28.22 -17.53
C THR A 718 30.11 28.76 -16.28
N ALA A 719 29.75 28.28 -15.09
CA ALA A 719 30.37 28.69 -13.83
C ALA A 719 31.69 27.95 -13.55
N VAL A 720 32.64 28.66 -12.91
CA VAL A 720 33.92 28.11 -12.45
C VAL A 720 33.69 27.02 -11.40
N GLN A 721 34.40 25.89 -11.53
CA GLN A 721 34.30 24.79 -10.58
C GLN A 721 34.92 25.15 -9.24
N ASN A 722 34.14 25.06 -8.16
CA ASN A 722 34.67 24.97 -6.82
C ASN A 722 34.96 23.50 -6.46
N PRO A 723 36.02 23.20 -5.70
CA PRO A 723 36.24 21.87 -5.15
C PRO A 723 35.01 21.47 -4.33
N ARG A 724 34.44 20.30 -4.62
CA ARG A 724 33.29 19.79 -3.85
C ARG A 724 33.80 19.22 -2.52
N PRO A 725 33.11 19.48 -1.41
CA PRO A 725 33.42 18.83 -0.15
C PRO A 725 33.23 17.32 -0.31
N VAL A 726 34.19 16.53 0.19
CA VAL A 726 34.04 15.08 0.26
C VAL A 726 32.99 14.80 1.32
N ASN A 727 31.84 14.25 0.91
CA ASN A 727 30.86 13.80 1.87
C ASN A 727 31.34 12.47 2.48
N ALA A 728 31.67 12.50 3.78
CA ALA A 728 32.14 11.34 4.54
C ALA A 728 31.00 10.43 5.01
N ASP A 729 29.75 10.82 4.76
CA ASP A 729 28.57 10.05 5.12
C ASP A 729 28.48 8.74 4.33
N VAL A 730 27.78 7.76 4.91
CA VAL A 730 27.44 6.52 4.20
C VAL A 730 26.57 6.88 3.00
N PHE A 731 26.95 6.39 1.81
CA PHE A 731 26.40 6.81 0.51
C PHE A 731 26.72 8.24 0.04
N GLY A 732 27.67 8.95 0.65
CA GLY A 732 28.05 10.30 0.25
C GLY A 732 28.42 10.43 -1.23
N GLU A 733 29.29 9.54 -1.73
CA GLU A 733 29.66 9.50 -3.15
C GLU A 733 28.46 9.15 -4.06
N GLU A 734 27.64 8.19 -3.66
CA GLU A 734 26.49 7.72 -4.40
C GLU A 734 25.39 8.79 -4.52
N LYS A 735 25.13 9.55 -3.45
CA LYS A 735 24.21 10.71 -3.44
C LYS A 735 24.73 11.83 -4.34
N ASP A 736 26.03 12.08 -4.35
CA ASP A 736 26.67 13.03 -5.26
C ASP A 736 26.51 12.64 -6.73
N ILE A 737 26.68 11.34 -7.04
CA ILE A 737 26.45 10.79 -8.37
C ILE A 737 24.98 10.97 -8.76
N LEU A 738 24.03 10.57 -7.91
CA LEU A 738 22.60 10.74 -8.16
C LEU A 738 22.22 12.19 -8.45
N SER A 739 22.78 13.14 -7.68
CA SER A 739 22.60 14.58 -7.93
C SER A 739 23.08 14.97 -9.34
N GLY A 740 24.24 14.46 -9.76
CA GLY A 740 24.73 14.61 -11.13
C GLY A 740 23.77 14.04 -12.18
N LEU A 741 23.27 12.82 -11.99
CA LEU A 741 22.32 12.19 -12.91
C LEU A 741 21.00 12.98 -13.03
N LYS A 742 20.46 13.51 -11.92
CA LYS A 742 19.30 14.41 -11.94
C LYS A 742 19.57 15.69 -12.72
N LYS A 743 20.76 16.29 -12.58
CA LYS A 743 21.19 17.45 -13.37
C LYS A 743 21.28 17.11 -14.86
N THR A 744 21.77 15.92 -15.20
CA THR A 744 21.76 15.43 -16.60
C THR A 744 20.34 15.40 -17.17
N PHE A 745 19.37 14.84 -16.44
CA PHE A 745 17.98 14.82 -16.87
C PHE A 745 17.41 16.24 -17.06
N LEU A 746 17.63 17.14 -16.10
CA LEU A 746 17.18 18.53 -16.18
C LEU A 746 17.79 19.28 -17.37
N LEU A 747 19.09 19.10 -17.61
CA LEU A 747 19.81 19.73 -18.72
C LEU A 747 19.26 19.29 -20.07
N ILE A 748 19.16 17.98 -20.29
CA ILE A 748 18.70 17.41 -21.56
C ILE A 748 17.20 17.67 -21.74
N GLY A 749 16.39 17.40 -20.72
CA GLY A 749 14.95 17.58 -20.75
C GLY A 749 14.56 19.04 -20.98
N GLY A 750 15.24 19.99 -20.32
CA GLY A 750 15.06 21.42 -20.57
C GLY A 750 15.36 21.80 -22.01
N LYS A 751 16.46 21.28 -22.58
CA LYS A 751 16.83 21.56 -23.97
C LYS A 751 15.85 20.97 -24.97
N VAL A 752 15.43 19.72 -24.77
CA VAL A 752 14.46 19.01 -25.61
C VAL A 752 13.10 19.73 -25.58
N ALA A 753 12.62 20.10 -24.40
CA ALA A 753 11.36 20.83 -24.25
C ALA A 753 11.40 22.19 -24.98
N GLN A 754 12.51 22.91 -24.88
CA GLN A 754 12.71 24.20 -25.57
C GLN A 754 12.72 24.04 -27.09
N LEU A 755 13.40 23.01 -27.61
CA LEU A 755 13.61 22.80 -29.04
C LEU A 755 12.34 22.33 -29.76
N TYR A 756 11.66 21.33 -29.21
CA TYR A 756 10.56 20.65 -29.91
C TYR A 756 9.17 21.15 -29.49
N GLN A 757 9.01 21.67 -28.26
CA GLN A 757 7.74 22.23 -27.77
C GLN A 757 6.54 21.31 -28.07
N ALA A 758 5.50 21.81 -28.73
CA ALA A 758 4.30 21.04 -29.09
C ALA A 758 4.57 19.89 -30.07
N SER A 759 5.71 19.87 -30.77
CA SER A 759 6.09 18.78 -31.67
C SER A 759 6.83 17.63 -30.98
N LEU A 760 7.14 17.75 -29.68
CA LEU A 760 7.89 16.74 -28.93
C LEU A 760 7.25 15.35 -28.97
N GLU A 761 5.92 15.25 -29.03
CA GLU A 761 5.20 13.97 -29.13
C GLU A 761 5.54 13.17 -30.39
N LYS A 762 6.11 13.82 -31.42
CA LYS A 762 6.56 13.18 -32.67
C LYS A 762 7.98 12.60 -32.56
N GLU A 763 8.77 13.07 -31.60
CA GLU A 763 10.17 12.66 -31.40
C GLU A 763 10.24 11.48 -30.41
N GLN A 764 9.64 10.36 -30.80
CA GLN A 764 9.42 9.24 -29.89
C GLN A 764 10.73 8.66 -29.36
N GLU A 765 11.76 8.55 -30.18
CA GLU A 765 13.08 8.06 -29.79
C GLU A 765 13.67 8.90 -28.66
N ILE A 766 13.52 10.23 -28.73
CA ILE A 766 13.96 11.16 -27.69
C ILE A 766 13.14 10.96 -26.41
N LEU A 767 11.81 10.82 -26.53
CA LEU A 767 10.93 10.56 -25.38
C LEU A 767 11.28 9.25 -24.68
N LEU A 768 11.53 8.18 -25.44
CA LEU A 768 11.90 6.87 -24.90
C LEU A 768 13.23 6.95 -24.15
N ARG A 769 14.23 7.66 -24.68
CA ARG A 769 15.52 7.85 -23.98
C ARG A 769 15.39 8.74 -22.75
N LEU A 770 14.59 9.80 -22.80
CA LEU A 770 14.31 10.63 -21.61
C LEU A 770 13.62 9.82 -20.51
N ALA A 771 12.66 8.97 -20.89
CA ALA A 771 11.98 8.05 -19.99
C ALA A 771 12.95 7.07 -19.34
N ASP A 772 13.88 6.47 -20.11
CA ASP A 772 14.89 5.58 -19.56
C ASP A 772 15.80 6.29 -18.54
N ILE A 773 16.19 7.55 -18.79
CA ILE A 773 16.95 8.34 -17.82
C ILE A 773 16.15 8.55 -16.54
N LEU A 774 14.88 8.94 -16.65
CA LEU A 774 13.99 9.18 -15.51
C LEU A 774 13.78 7.91 -14.67
N ILE A 775 13.52 6.78 -15.34
CA ILE A 775 13.36 5.46 -14.71
C ILE A 775 14.60 5.11 -13.89
N GLU A 776 15.79 5.12 -14.52
CA GLU A 776 17.02 4.68 -13.86
C GLU A 776 17.42 5.58 -12.69
N ILE A 777 17.13 6.89 -12.76
CA ILE A 777 17.32 7.81 -11.62
C ILE A 777 16.40 7.43 -10.45
N TYR A 778 15.10 7.28 -10.71
CA TYR A 778 14.13 6.96 -9.66
C TYR A 778 14.42 5.60 -9.01
N VAL A 779 14.82 4.62 -9.82
CA VAL A 779 15.21 3.28 -9.39
C VAL A 779 16.45 3.30 -8.51
N ALA A 780 17.54 3.93 -8.98
CA ALA A 780 18.80 3.97 -8.23
C ALA A 780 18.64 4.75 -6.91
N GLU A 781 17.92 5.86 -6.93
CA GLU A 781 17.58 6.61 -5.72
C GLU A 781 16.81 5.74 -4.72
N SER A 782 15.75 5.07 -5.17
CA SER A 782 14.92 4.24 -4.28
C SER A 782 15.72 3.09 -3.66
N ALA A 783 16.62 2.47 -4.42
CA ALA A 783 17.50 1.41 -3.93
C ALA A 783 18.49 1.93 -2.85
N ILE A 784 19.05 3.13 -3.03
CA ILE A 784 19.97 3.77 -2.08
C ILE A 784 19.25 4.20 -0.81
N LEU A 785 18.12 4.89 -0.93
CA LEU A 785 17.31 5.31 0.22
C LEU A 785 16.90 4.11 1.08
N ARG A 786 16.51 3.00 0.43
CA ARG A 786 16.21 1.76 1.13
C ARG A 786 17.44 1.19 1.85
N ALA A 787 18.61 1.18 1.20
CA ALA A 787 19.81 0.61 1.80
C ALA A 787 20.31 1.45 2.99
N GLU A 788 20.22 2.78 2.88
CA GLU A 788 20.48 3.72 3.96
C GLU A 788 19.54 3.47 5.14
N ARG A 789 18.25 3.29 4.87
CA ARG A 789 17.27 2.96 5.91
C ARG A 789 17.61 1.65 6.63
N LEU A 790 17.92 0.59 5.89
CA LEU A 790 18.28 -0.70 6.47
C LEU A 790 19.51 -0.58 7.40
N LEU A 791 20.47 0.27 7.06
CA LEU A 791 21.62 0.56 7.93
C LEU A 791 21.21 1.32 9.20
N GLN A 792 20.37 2.35 9.07
CA GLN A 792 19.89 3.14 10.20
C GLN A 792 19.16 2.28 11.25
N ILE A 793 18.33 1.34 10.80
CA ILE A 793 17.59 0.43 11.69
C ILE A 793 18.38 -0.82 12.08
N GLN A 794 19.66 -0.92 11.68
CA GLN A 794 20.53 -2.07 11.92
C GLN A 794 19.91 -3.41 11.48
N ALA A 795 19.18 -3.40 10.35
CA ALA A 795 18.56 -4.61 9.83
C ALA A 795 19.60 -5.69 9.52
N SER A 796 19.22 -6.95 9.71
CA SER A 796 20.10 -8.11 9.57
C SER A 796 20.81 -8.17 8.19
N ARG A 797 20.11 -7.73 7.14
CA ARG A 797 20.60 -7.72 5.74
C ARG A 797 21.07 -6.34 5.23
N SER A 798 21.24 -5.36 6.10
CA SER A 798 21.64 -3.99 5.71
C SER A 798 22.92 -3.94 4.86
N ALA A 799 23.97 -4.65 5.27
CA ALA A 799 25.24 -4.72 4.52
C ALA A 799 25.12 -5.42 3.15
N TYR A 800 24.09 -6.24 2.95
CA TYR A 800 23.77 -6.86 1.67
C TYR A 800 22.98 -5.89 0.77
N GLY A 801 21.98 -5.20 1.34
CA GLY A 801 21.23 -4.12 0.67
C GLY A 801 22.14 -3.01 0.14
N VAL A 802 23.18 -2.63 0.89
CA VAL A 802 24.20 -1.68 0.41
C VAL A 802 24.85 -2.15 -0.89
N LYS A 803 25.24 -3.43 -0.98
CA LYS A 803 25.91 -3.96 -2.18
C LYS A 803 24.97 -3.97 -3.39
N LEU A 804 23.72 -4.36 -3.17
CA LEU A 804 22.69 -4.35 -4.20
C LEU A 804 22.42 -2.93 -4.71
N ALA A 805 22.29 -1.96 -3.82
CA ALA A 805 22.10 -0.55 -4.19
C ALA A 805 23.28 0.00 -4.99
N LYS A 806 24.52 -0.32 -4.60
CA LYS A 806 25.72 0.08 -5.35
C LYS A 806 25.77 -0.56 -6.75
N LEU A 807 25.44 -1.84 -6.88
CA LEU A 807 25.35 -2.51 -8.18
C LEU A 807 24.25 -1.87 -9.05
N CYS A 808 23.09 -1.58 -8.47
CA CYS A 808 21.98 -0.90 -9.13
C CYS A 808 22.40 0.49 -9.66
N LEU A 809 23.06 1.31 -8.84
CA LEU A 809 23.55 2.63 -9.27
C LEU A 809 24.58 2.51 -10.40
N PHE A 810 25.50 1.54 -10.32
CA PHE A 810 26.48 1.31 -11.37
C PHE A 810 25.83 0.98 -12.72
N GLU A 811 24.82 0.11 -12.74
CA GLU A 811 24.08 -0.22 -13.96
C GLU A 811 23.28 0.98 -14.48
N ALA A 812 22.65 1.75 -13.59
CA ALA A 812 21.90 2.95 -13.92
C ALA A 812 22.79 4.01 -14.61
N ILE A 813 24.00 4.25 -14.09
CA ILE A 813 24.96 5.19 -14.70
C ILE A 813 25.23 4.84 -16.16
N GLY A 814 25.51 3.56 -16.46
CA GLY A 814 25.81 3.11 -17.82
C GLY A 814 24.66 3.32 -18.79
N LYS A 815 23.43 3.02 -18.35
CA LYS A 815 22.21 3.22 -19.18
C LYS A 815 21.90 4.69 -19.39
N ILE A 816 22.03 5.51 -18.34
CA ILE A 816 21.81 6.96 -18.42
C ILE A 816 22.83 7.60 -19.35
N ASP A 817 24.10 7.21 -19.28
CA ASP A 817 25.15 7.72 -20.17
C ASP A 817 24.85 7.44 -21.64
N LEU A 818 24.47 6.20 -21.95
CA LEU A 818 24.09 5.81 -23.32
C LEU A 818 22.87 6.59 -23.81
N ALA A 819 21.77 6.57 -23.05
CA ALA A 819 20.54 7.28 -23.40
C ALA A 819 20.76 8.79 -23.56
N SER A 820 21.57 9.39 -22.67
CA SER A 820 21.91 10.81 -22.74
C SER A 820 22.69 11.16 -24.00
N LYS A 821 23.67 10.31 -24.38
CA LYS A 821 24.45 10.51 -25.61
C LYS A 821 23.58 10.38 -26.84
N GLU A 822 22.68 9.39 -26.90
CA GLU A 822 21.76 9.22 -28.03
C GLU A 822 20.88 10.45 -28.24
N ILE A 823 20.31 11.03 -27.18
CA ILE A 823 19.50 12.25 -27.28
C ILE A 823 20.38 13.41 -27.78
N VAL A 824 21.50 13.68 -27.10
CA VAL A 824 22.31 14.87 -27.37
C VAL A 824 22.91 14.82 -28.77
N LEU A 825 23.32 13.64 -29.25
CA LEU A 825 23.85 13.46 -30.61
C LEU A 825 22.77 13.57 -31.70
N SER A 826 21.49 13.46 -31.33
CA SER A 826 20.35 13.69 -32.22
C SER A 826 19.95 15.16 -32.33
N LEU A 827 20.49 16.03 -31.46
CA LEU A 827 20.27 17.49 -31.52
C LEU A 827 21.05 18.13 -32.69
N PRO A 828 20.68 19.35 -33.12
CA PRO A 828 21.42 20.09 -34.14
C PRO A 828 22.91 20.25 -33.80
N LYS A 829 23.78 19.97 -34.79
CA LYS A 829 25.24 20.07 -34.62
C LYS A 829 25.69 21.53 -34.56
N ASN A 830 25.89 22.03 -33.35
CA ASN A 830 26.34 23.40 -33.06
C ASN A 830 27.17 23.44 -31.76
N ASP A 831 27.63 24.64 -31.36
CA ASP A 831 28.42 24.80 -30.14
C ASP A 831 27.63 24.47 -28.86
N GLU A 832 26.32 24.65 -28.88
CA GLU A 832 25.44 24.28 -27.78
C GLU A 832 25.42 22.76 -27.55
N GLN A 833 25.35 21.95 -28.61
CA GLN A 833 25.49 20.50 -28.50
C GLN A 833 26.83 20.11 -27.85
N LYS A 834 27.94 20.76 -28.24
CA LYS A 834 29.26 20.51 -27.63
C LYS A 834 29.27 20.85 -26.14
N ILE A 835 28.64 21.96 -25.75
CA ILE A 835 28.50 22.38 -24.34
C ILE A 835 27.71 21.34 -23.54
N ILE A 836 26.60 20.83 -24.09
CA ILE A 836 25.81 19.79 -23.42
C ILE A 836 26.63 18.50 -23.26
N LEU A 837 27.38 18.08 -24.29
CA LEU A 837 28.28 16.92 -24.21
C LEU A 837 29.36 17.08 -23.12
N LEU A 838 29.91 18.29 -22.95
CA LEU A 838 30.81 18.60 -21.83
C LEU A 838 30.07 18.52 -20.48
N GLY A 839 28.83 18.98 -20.43
CA GLY A 839 27.94 18.82 -19.28
C GLY A 839 27.71 17.36 -18.91
N LEU A 840 27.49 16.47 -19.87
CA LEU A 840 27.36 15.02 -19.62
C LEU A 840 28.62 14.47 -18.95
N LYS A 841 29.80 14.78 -19.48
CA LYS A 841 31.08 14.36 -18.87
C LYS A 841 31.27 14.90 -17.45
N ARG A 842 30.72 16.09 -17.16
CA ARG A 842 30.79 16.72 -15.82
C ARG A 842 29.82 16.08 -14.83
N PHE A 843 28.61 15.75 -15.26
CA PHE A 843 27.53 15.31 -14.38
C PHE A 843 27.44 13.79 -14.23
N ILE A 844 27.81 13.02 -15.26
CA ILE A 844 27.86 11.56 -15.21
C ILE A 844 29.27 11.14 -14.81
N ARG A 845 29.47 10.96 -13.50
CA ARG A 845 30.78 10.62 -12.94
C ARG A 845 31.09 9.14 -13.09
N LEU A 846 32.38 8.84 -13.23
CA LEU A 846 32.88 7.48 -13.05
C LEU A 846 32.65 7.05 -11.60
N TYR A 847 31.96 5.93 -11.41
CA TYR A 847 31.77 5.32 -10.11
C TYR A 847 32.81 4.20 -9.95
N ASN A 848 33.88 4.49 -9.19
CA ASN A 848 35.10 3.70 -9.25
C ASN A 848 35.19 2.68 -8.11
N PHE A 849 34.87 1.43 -8.41
CA PHE A 849 35.09 0.30 -7.51
C PHE A 849 35.23 -1.00 -8.32
N ASN A 850 35.68 -2.07 -7.67
CA ASN A 850 35.86 -3.36 -8.33
C ASN A 850 34.50 -4.07 -8.51
N ILE A 851 33.87 -3.84 -9.66
CA ILE A 851 32.55 -4.40 -10.01
C ILE A 851 32.52 -5.94 -10.01
N ARG A 852 33.62 -6.58 -10.42
CA ARG A 852 33.75 -8.04 -10.43
C ARG A 852 33.62 -8.59 -9.02
N ASP A 853 34.33 -7.98 -8.07
CA ASP A 853 34.33 -8.44 -6.69
C ASP A 853 32.99 -8.13 -6.01
N LEU A 854 32.37 -6.98 -6.27
CA LEU A 854 31.02 -6.67 -5.78
C LEU A 854 30.00 -7.72 -6.22
N ARG A 855 29.97 -8.08 -7.51
CA ARG A 855 29.06 -9.12 -8.03
C ARG A 855 29.30 -10.47 -7.37
N ARG A 856 30.57 -10.86 -7.18
CA ARG A 856 30.91 -12.12 -6.50
C ARG A 856 30.48 -12.11 -5.04
N GLU A 857 30.68 -10.99 -4.33
CA GLU A 857 30.23 -10.84 -2.94
C GLU A 857 28.71 -10.93 -2.81
N ILE A 858 27.96 -10.29 -3.72
CA ILE A 858 26.51 -10.38 -3.76
C ILE A 858 26.09 -11.84 -3.97
N ALA A 859 26.60 -12.50 -5.00
CA ALA A 859 26.25 -13.88 -5.28
C ALA A 859 26.60 -14.84 -4.13
N ASN A 860 27.78 -14.69 -3.53
CA ASN A 860 28.22 -15.53 -2.40
C ASN A 860 27.40 -15.34 -1.13
N LYS A 861 26.81 -14.15 -0.94
CA LYS A 861 25.93 -13.82 0.21
C LYS A 861 24.45 -13.97 -0.12
N TYR A 862 24.11 -14.43 -1.31
CA TYR A 862 22.73 -14.64 -1.69
C TYR A 862 22.15 -15.79 -0.87
N GLU A 863 21.05 -15.48 -0.19
CA GLU A 863 20.26 -16.45 0.57
C GLU A 863 18.86 -16.50 -0.04
N PRO A 864 18.41 -17.70 -0.48
CA PRO A 864 17.07 -17.85 -1.02
C PRO A 864 16.01 -17.29 -0.08
N THR A 865 15.14 -16.44 -0.63
CA THR A 865 14.00 -15.86 0.10
C THR A 865 12.79 -15.81 -0.80
N LEU A 866 11.63 -16.16 -0.26
CA LEU A 866 10.33 -15.90 -0.90
C LEU A 866 9.71 -14.60 -0.38
N PHE A 867 10.22 -14.09 0.74
CA PHE A 867 9.80 -12.83 1.30
C PHE A 867 10.52 -11.68 0.61
N PRO A 868 9.91 -10.49 0.58
CA PRO A 868 10.65 -9.27 0.31
C PRO A 868 11.96 -9.18 1.10
N PHE A 869 12.96 -8.45 0.61
CA PHE A 869 14.24 -8.24 1.32
C PHE A 869 14.05 -7.36 2.59
N LEU A 870 13.18 -7.79 3.49
CA LEU A 870 12.59 -7.03 4.59
C LEU A 870 12.74 -7.73 5.95
N ASN A 871 13.51 -8.82 6.01
CA ASN A 871 13.94 -9.45 7.26
C ASN A 871 15.24 -8.83 7.78
#